data_AF-A0A938AKJ2-F1
#
_entry.id   AF-A0A938AKJ2-F1
#
_cell.length_a   1.000
_cell.length_b   1.000
_cell.length_c   1.000
_cell.angle_alpha   90.00
_cell.angle_beta   90.00
_cell.angle_gamma   90.00
#
_symmetry.space_group_name_H-M   'P 1'
#
loop_
_entity.id
_entity.type
_entity.pdbx_description
1 polymer ?
#
loop_
_entity_poly.entity_id
_entity_poly.type
_entity_poly.pdbx_seq_one_letter_code
_entity_poly.pdbx_strand_id
1 'polypeptide(L)'
;MATLVLQTIGSVAGGAVGGPVGSSIGQLIGGFGGSYIDSALQPHASPRYSIGPRLKSMDGITSMEGASVPRIYGRARVGGQMIWATRFLERVNVSFGQTQRQGKGGGHGGGGLTFQFTYSYSANFAIGLCEGQIAFVRRIWADGSELDLTTLPIRVYAGTESQQPDPLIVAKEGAENAPAYRGLAYIVFEDLPLAAFGNRIPQFTFEVVKPVEGLGAMIRAIDLIPGATEAGYLPSLKLNFYWPGVSAAENRHQLTAATDWTASIDALLALCPNLESVALVVSWFGDDLRAQHCTIAPRIDSLFKTIGQFAFILGPFWPPDWSVAGLVRSTARLVSQIDGRSAYGGTPSDASVVAAIADLKARGLAVTFYPFVMMDVPPGNALPNPYTGAVGQPAFPWRGRITCDPASGQPGSPDGTAAAATQLDAFFARYRSFILHYANLCIAAGGVDAFLIGSELIGLTRVRSASGQYPAVGSLMTLASEAKAILGTQTKISYAADWTEYGAHVPASGEARFPLDPLWGSSAIDFVGIDAYWPLSDWRDGDVHLDTQGAASIYDLAYLKSRVASGEAYDWYYADANARAAQNRTPISDGLGKPWVFRQKDILSWWSQSHYERVGGVELGAPTAWVPQSKPIWIVETGCPAVDRGANAPNVFPDPRSSEGGLPYFSRNGRDDLMQARFIEAMIAHFDPASPGAAARNPISNVYGGPMVDPARLHLWCWDARPFPAFPTQVDTWS
;
A
#
# COMPACT_ATOMS: atom_id res chain seq x y z
N MET A 1 37.88 45.23 40.53
CA MET A 1 37.20 44.66 41.70
C MET A 1 36.35 43.50 41.18
N ALA A 2 36.90 42.29 41.18
CA ALA A 2 36.82 41.33 42.29
C ALA A 2 35.41 40.69 42.38
N THR A 3 35.19 39.55 41.70
CA THR A 3 35.07 38.19 42.28
C THR A 3 33.62 37.89 42.70
N LEU A 4 32.84 37.17 41.89
CA LEU A 4 32.63 35.71 41.97
C LEU A 4 31.98 35.28 43.29
N VAL A 5 30.64 35.24 43.35
CA VAL A 5 29.83 34.44 44.28
C VAL A 5 28.44 34.17 43.65
N LEU A 6 28.06 32.88 43.57
CA LEU A 6 26.75 32.25 43.20
C LEU A 6 26.35 32.28 41.71
N GLN A 7 26.26 31.20 40.91
CA GLN A 7 26.12 29.75 41.13
C GLN A 7 25.03 29.35 42.13
N THR A 8 23.75 29.46 41.73
CA THR A 8 22.70 28.43 41.89
C THR A 8 21.35 28.97 41.39
N ILE A 9 20.49 28.07 40.91
CA ILE A 9 19.15 28.32 40.32
C ILE A 9 19.19 28.62 38.81
N GLY A 10 19.76 27.67 38.07
CA GLY A 10 19.47 27.42 36.65
C GLY A 10 19.05 25.96 36.47
N SER A 11 18.11 25.49 37.29
CA SER A 11 17.50 24.18 37.18
C SER A 11 16.01 24.36 37.42
N VAL A 12 15.19 23.81 36.53
CA VAL A 12 13.72 23.95 36.40
C VAL A 12 13.29 25.02 35.39
N ALA A 13 13.38 24.70 34.09
CA ALA A 13 12.42 25.04 33.01
C ALA A 13 13.04 24.86 31.61
N GLY A 14 13.54 23.65 31.31
CA GLY A 14 14.05 23.31 29.97
C GLY A 14 13.88 21.83 29.64
N GLY A 15 12.87 21.19 30.24
CA GLY A 15 12.59 19.76 30.13
C GLY A 15 11.23 19.42 29.55
N ALA A 16 10.55 20.37 28.91
CA ALA A 16 9.27 20.12 28.26
C ALA A 16 9.19 20.96 26.98
N VAL A 17 8.81 20.32 25.88
CA VAL A 17 8.68 20.85 24.51
C VAL A 17 9.98 20.85 23.68
N GLY A 18 10.34 19.67 23.15
CA GLY A 18 11.41 19.53 22.15
C GLY A 18 11.89 18.09 21.97
N GLY A 19 11.11 17.26 21.27
CA GLY A 19 11.51 15.93 20.79
C GLY A 19 12.60 15.99 19.67
N PRO A 20 12.92 14.88 18.98
CA PRO A 20 14.29 14.44 18.64
C PRO A 20 15.10 15.22 17.58
N VAL A 21 14.80 16.50 17.36
CA VAL A 21 15.43 17.35 16.34
C VAL A 21 16.33 18.43 16.97
N GLY A 22 16.39 18.54 18.29
CA GLY A 22 17.13 19.58 19.01
C GLY A 22 18.62 19.33 19.31
N SER A 23 19.19 18.16 18.98
CA SER A 23 20.54 17.78 19.44
C SER A 23 21.70 18.26 18.55
N SER A 24 21.44 18.99 17.47
CA SER A 24 22.48 19.45 16.54
C SER A 24 23.01 20.88 16.78
N ILE A 25 22.56 21.57 17.84
CA ILE A 25 23.13 22.86 18.26
C ILE A 25 23.59 22.73 19.71
N GLY A 26 24.77 22.15 19.90
CA GLY A 26 25.31 21.95 21.25
C GLY A 26 26.71 21.34 21.33
N GLN A 27 27.55 21.49 20.31
CA GLN A 27 28.96 21.05 20.36
C GLN A 27 29.93 22.15 19.95
N LEU A 28 29.91 23.26 20.68
CA LEU A 28 31.02 24.18 20.76
C LEU A 28 31.08 24.70 22.18
N ILE A 29 31.85 24.02 23.04
CA ILE A 29 32.64 24.54 24.17
C ILE A 29 33.20 23.31 24.89
N GLY A 30 34.43 22.95 24.53
CA GLY A 30 35.11 21.77 25.06
C GLY A 30 36.55 21.75 24.58
N GLY A 31 37.31 22.79 24.91
CA GLY A 31 38.69 22.93 24.42
C GLY A 31 39.38 24.24 24.78
N PHE A 32 39.15 24.79 25.98
CA PHE A 32 39.94 25.93 26.46
C PHE A 32 40.41 25.66 27.90
N GLY A 33 41.48 24.87 28.03
CA GLY A 33 42.06 24.52 29.32
C GLY A 33 43.55 24.18 29.29
N GLY A 34 44.29 24.63 28.26
CA GLY A 34 45.73 24.37 28.15
C GLY A 34 46.57 25.52 27.58
N SER A 35 45.96 26.62 27.12
CA SER A 35 46.64 27.65 26.33
C SER A 35 47.16 28.87 27.10
N TYR A 36 47.04 28.90 28.43
CA TYR A 36 47.41 30.08 29.23
C TYR A 36 48.86 30.08 29.75
N ILE A 37 49.61 28.98 29.59
CA ILE A 37 50.98 28.87 30.12
C ILE A 37 52.05 29.15 29.05
N ASP A 38 51.74 29.03 27.75
CA ASP A 38 52.71 29.25 26.67
C ASP A 38 52.83 30.71 26.18
N SER A 39 51.98 31.62 26.66
CA SER A 39 51.93 33.00 26.16
C SER A 39 53.05 33.93 26.66
N ALA A 40 54.00 33.45 27.47
CA ALA A 40 55.02 34.31 28.10
C ALA A 40 56.44 34.19 27.51
N LEU A 41 56.70 33.30 26.53
CA LEU A 41 58.10 32.92 26.22
C LEU A 41 58.60 33.08 24.77
N GLN A 42 57.87 33.66 23.82
CA GLN A 42 58.42 33.90 22.48
C GLN A 42 57.97 35.23 21.85
N PRO A 43 58.89 36.18 21.61
CA PRO A 43 58.68 37.30 20.72
C PRO A 43 59.15 36.90 19.31
N HIS A 44 58.23 36.81 18.34
CA HIS A 44 58.37 37.22 16.92
C HIS A 44 57.12 36.76 16.14
N ALA A 45 56.65 37.61 15.22
CA ALA A 45 55.42 37.47 14.45
C ALA A 45 55.45 36.26 13.50
N SER A 46 55.16 35.08 14.04
CA SER A 46 55.02 33.83 13.28
C SER A 46 53.54 33.46 13.16
N PRO A 47 53.10 32.87 12.03
CA PRO A 47 51.74 32.36 11.92
C PRO A 47 51.45 31.34 13.02
N ARG A 48 50.27 31.43 13.63
CA ARG A 48 49.83 30.42 14.59
C ARG A 48 49.16 29.27 13.84
N TYR A 49 49.74 28.08 14.01
CA TYR A 49 49.21 26.82 13.49
C TYR A 49 48.47 26.11 14.62
N SER A 50 47.17 25.84 14.43
CA SER A 50 46.39 24.97 15.32
C SER A 50 46.03 23.69 14.57
N ILE A 51 46.50 22.55 15.08
CA ILE A 51 46.38 21.22 14.48
C ILE A 51 45.40 20.40 15.35
N GLY A 52 44.27 19.98 14.76
CA GLY A 52 43.30 19.11 15.44
C GLY A 52 43.79 17.66 15.63
N PRO A 53 43.10 16.84 16.43
CA PRO A 53 43.47 15.44 16.67
C PRO A 53 43.46 14.61 15.38
N ARG A 54 44.52 13.81 15.17
CA ARG A 54 44.73 12.97 13.97
C ARG A 54 44.50 11.50 14.27
N LEU A 55 43.84 10.75 13.38
CA LEU A 55 43.60 9.31 13.56
C LEU A 55 44.89 8.50 13.31
N LYS A 56 45.18 7.52 14.17
CA LYS A 56 46.41 6.70 14.09
C LYS A 56 46.19 5.23 13.70
N SER A 57 44.97 4.68 13.86
CA SER A 57 44.66 3.25 13.60
C SER A 57 43.17 3.01 13.31
N MET A 58 42.85 1.85 12.74
CA MET A 58 41.48 1.40 12.43
C MET A 58 40.97 0.49 13.56
N ASP A 59 40.11 1.02 14.42
CA ASP A 59 39.35 0.22 15.39
C ASP A 59 37.88 0.19 14.94
N GLY A 60 37.21 -0.96 14.94
CA GLY A 60 35.74 -0.97 14.87
C GLY A 60 35.00 -2.05 14.11
N ILE A 61 35.63 -2.94 13.31
CA ILE A 61 34.97 -4.15 12.76
C ILE A 61 35.95 -5.32 12.79
N THR A 62 35.54 -6.44 13.36
CA THR A 62 36.31 -7.69 13.36
C THR A 62 36.21 -8.35 12.00
N SER A 63 37.18 -8.12 11.12
CA SER A 63 37.45 -9.04 10.01
C SER A 63 38.07 -10.30 10.60
N MET A 64 37.29 -11.38 10.66
CA MET A 64 37.78 -12.71 11.05
C MET A 64 37.80 -13.61 9.82
N GLU A 65 38.98 -14.06 9.41
CA GLU A 65 39.09 -15.19 8.48
C GLU A 65 38.53 -16.44 9.16
N GLY A 66 37.64 -17.17 8.47
CA GLY A 66 36.97 -18.37 8.99
C GLY A 66 35.56 -18.16 9.55
N ALA A 67 35.01 -16.93 9.52
CA ALA A 67 33.59 -16.70 9.79
C ALA A 67 32.69 -17.35 8.72
N SER A 68 31.54 -17.91 9.13
CA SER A 68 30.60 -18.54 8.20
C SER A 68 29.80 -17.50 7.40
N VAL A 69 29.44 -17.85 6.16
CA VAL A 69 28.49 -17.06 5.35
C VAL A 69 27.07 -17.44 5.78
N PRO A 70 26.24 -16.49 6.24
CA PRO A 70 24.90 -16.81 6.71
C PRO A 70 23.95 -17.05 5.54
N ARG A 71 22.95 -17.91 5.76
CA ARG A 71 21.80 -18.10 4.87
C ARG A 71 20.57 -17.45 5.49
N ILE A 72 19.89 -16.62 4.71
CA ILE A 72 18.70 -15.88 5.15
C ILE A 72 17.49 -16.35 4.35
N TYR A 73 16.35 -16.49 5.01
CA TYR A 73 15.05 -16.74 4.40
C TYR A 73 14.05 -15.76 4.99
N GLY A 74 13.35 -15.01 4.12
CA GLY A 74 12.48 -13.92 4.54
C GLY A 74 13.26 -12.68 4.97
N ARG A 75 12.83 -12.07 6.07
CA ARG A 75 13.39 -10.81 6.59
C ARG A 75 14.21 -11.07 7.85
N ALA A 76 15.50 -10.77 7.82
CA ALA A 76 16.39 -10.96 8.96
C ALA A 76 17.33 -9.76 9.15
N ARG A 77 17.72 -9.49 10.40
CA ARG A 77 18.74 -8.51 10.75
C ARG A 77 20.08 -9.22 10.96
N VAL A 78 21.12 -8.80 10.25
CA VAL A 78 22.48 -9.39 10.30
C VAL A 78 23.54 -8.32 10.47
N GLY A 79 24.66 -8.64 11.12
CA GLY A 79 25.80 -7.71 11.29
C GLY A 79 26.67 -7.57 10.04
N GLY A 80 26.72 -8.62 9.21
CA GLY A 80 27.64 -8.71 8.08
C GLY A 80 29.11 -8.85 8.50
N GLN A 81 29.99 -9.08 7.53
CA GLN A 81 31.43 -9.25 7.71
C GLN A 81 32.19 -8.31 6.77
N MET A 82 33.22 -7.62 7.24
CA MET A 82 34.09 -6.85 6.35
C MET A 82 34.80 -7.80 5.36
N ILE A 83 34.71 -7.51 4.06
CA ILE A 83 35.34 -8.34 3.00
C ILE A 83 36.36 -7.57 2.16
N TRP A 84 36.33 -6.23 2.21
CA TRP A 84 37.29 -5.35 1.55
C TRP A 84 37.30 -3.98 2.23
N ALA A 85 38.45 -3.32 2.34
CA ALA A 85 38.54 -1.95 2.86
C ALA A 85 39.83 -1.26 2.37
N THR A 86 39.77 0.03 2.09
CA THR A 86 40.97 0.85 1.88
C THR A 86 41.48 1.42 3.20
N ARG A 87 42.69 2.00 3.18
CA ARG A 87 43.12 2.90 4.26
C ARG A 87 42.16 4.11 4.35
N PHE A 88 42.09 4.75 5.52
CA PHE A 88 41.31 5.98 5.69
C PHE A 88 41.78 7.08 4.73
N LEU A 89 40.82 7.80 4.17
CA LEU A 89 41.05 9.01 3.40
C LEU A 89 41.02 10.20 4.37
N GLU A 90 42.14 10.92 4.46
CA GLU A 90 42.28 12.12 5.27
C GLU A 90 42.12 13.36 4.38
N ARG A 91 41.10 14.18 4.64
CA ARG A 91 40.95 15.52 4.03
C ARG A 91 41.36 16.59 5.04
N VAL A 92 42.22 17.50 4.61
CA VAL A 92 42.70 18.63 5.41
C VAL A 92 41.99 19.89 4.96
N ASN A 93 41.13 20.43 5.82
CA ASN A 93 40.48 21.72 5.61
C ASN A 93 41.29 22.82 6.31
N VAL A 94 41.65 23.86 5.57
CA VAL A 94 42.42 25.00 6.10
C VAL A 94 41.53 26.23 6.13
N SER A 95 41.23 26.77 7.31
CA SER A 95 40.52 28.06 7.45
C SER A 95 41.47 29.17 7.91
N PHE A 96 41.24 30.37 7.39
CA PHE A 96 42.03 31.57 7.68
C PHE A 96 41.21 32.55 8.54
N GLY A 97 41.77 32.98 9.66
CA GLY A 97 41.17 33.96 10.56
C GLY A 97 42.13 35.11 10.85
N GLN A 98 41.60 36.35 10.88
CA GLN A 98 42.33 37.53 11.31
C GLN A 98 41.88 37.89 12.73
N THR A 99 42.77 37.79 13.72
CA THR A 99 42.43 38.16 15.10
C THR A 99 42.51 39.68 15.23
N GLN A 100 41.36 40.38 15.22
CA GLN A 100 41.34 41.78 15.66
C GLN A 100 41.48 41.85 17.18
N ARG A 101 42.63 42.32 17.68
CA ARG A 101 42.79 42.71 19.07
C ARG A 101 42.03 44.02 19.30
N GLN A 102 40.89 43.97 19.98
CA GLN A 102 40.25 45.16 20.54
C GLN A 102 40.91 45.47 21.90
N GLY A 103 42.07 46.14 21.86
CA GLY A 103 42.74 46.68 23.03
C GLY A 103 42.80 48.20 22.96
N LYS A 104 42.27 48.89 23.99
CA LYS A 104 42.44 50.34 24.17
C LYS A 104 43.90 50.63 24.49
N GLY A 105 44.66 51.14 23.52
CA GLY A 105 46.03 51.66 23.76
C GLY A 105 46.89 51.57 22.51
N GLY A 106 47.33 52.72 22.00
CA GLY A 106 48.03 52.87 20.73
C GLY A 106 49.34 52.10 20.60
N GLY A 107 49.58 51.61 19.38
CA GLY A 107 50.83 50.97 18.94
C GLY A 107 50.57 50.09 17.72
N HIS A 108 51.17 50.41 16.59
CA HIS A 108 51.07 49.63 15.35
C HIS A 108 51.62 48.20 15.57
N GLY A 109 50.72 47.24 15.77
CA GLY A 109 51.03 45.80 15.81
C GLY A 109 50.20 45.06 14.77
N GLY A 110 50.85 44.53 13.74
CA GLY A 110 50.21 43.79 12.66
C GLY A 110 49.36 42.62 13.18
N GLY A 111 48.13 42.51 12.68
CA GLY A 111 47.26 41.36 12.95
C GLY A 111 47.88 40.09 12.37
N GLY A 112 48.25 39.14 13.23
CA GLY A 112 48.79 37.85 12.80
C GLY A 112 47.70 37.00 12.12
N LEU A 113 48.06 36.39 10.99
CA LEU A 113 47.23 35.37 10.34
C LEU A 113 47.21 34.11 11.21
N THR A 114 46.00 33.60 11.52
CA THR A 114 45.82 32.31 12.18
C THR A 114 45.40 31.27 11.14
N PHE A 115 46.13 30.15 11.09
CA PHE A 115 45.82 29.01 10.24
C PHE A 115 45.24 27.89 11.11
N GLN A 116 44.00 27.49 10.82
CA GLN A 116 43.34 26.37 11.50
C GLN A 116 43.23 25.19 10.52
N PHE A 117 43.85 24.06 10.90
CA PHE A 117 43.82 22.82 10.14
C PHE A 117 42.81 21.87 10.79
N THR A 118 41.72 21.59 10.09
CA THR A 118 40.70 20.62 10.50
C THR A 118 40.82 19.37 9.64
N TYR A 119 41.03 18.22 10.27
CA TYR A 119 41.08 16.93 9.60
C TYR A 119 39.69 16.31 9.59
N SER A 120 39.26 15.83 8.41
CA SER A 120 38.05 15.02 8.25
C SER A 120 38.43 13.69 7.62
N TYR A 121 37.90 12.59 8.17
CA TYR A 121 38.20 11.24 7.71
C TYR A 121 37.01 10.62 7.01
N SER A 122 37.29 9.88 5.94
CA SER A 122 36.33 8.99 5.31
C SER A 122 36.93 7.61 5.04
N ALA A 123 36.06 6.62 4.84
CA ALA A 123 36.45 5.25 4.56
C ALA A 123 35.73 4.68 3.34
N ASN A 124 36.46 3.84 2.58
CA ASN A 124 35.88 2.98 1.57
C ASN A 124 35.99 1.54 2.05
N PHE A 125 34.88 0.82 2.04
CA PHE A 125 34.87 -0.58 2.47
C PHE A 125 33.64 -1.32 1.97
N ALA A 126 33.71 -2.65 1.99
CA ALA A 126 32.63 -3.54 1.60
C ALA A 126 32.32 -4.55 2.71
N ILE A 127 31.03 -4.79 2.94
CA ILE A 127 30.53 -5.73 3.94
C ILE A 127 29.72 -6.82 3.24
N GLY A 128 30.12 -8.08 3.41
CA GLY A 128 29.36 -9.25 2.99
C GLY A 128 28.20 -9.53 3.94
N LEU A 129 27.03 -9.85 3.40
CA LEU A 129 25.77 -9.96 4.15
C LEU A 129 25.31 -11.41 4.28
N CYS A 130 25.05 -12.09 3.17
CA CYS A 130 24.56 -13.47 3.14
C CYS A 130 24.76 -14.13 1.77
N GLU A 131 24.63 -15.45 1.73
CA GLU A 131 24.68 -16.25 0.51
C GLU A 131 23.43 -16.03 -0.35
N GLY A 132 23.61 -15.97 -1.67
CA GLY A 132 22.59 -15.98 -2.72
C GLY A 132 21.85 -14.65 -2.91
N GLN A 133 20.97 -14.65 -3.90
CA GLN A 133 20.23 -13.46 -4.32
C GLN A 133 19.26 -12.97 -3.22
N ILE A 134 19.41 -11.71 -2.80
CA ILE A 134 18.45 -10.98 -1.96
C ILE A 134 17.53 -10.14 -2.84
N ALA A 135 16.34 -9.77 -2.33
CA ALA A 135 15.50 -8.78 -2.99
C ALA A 135 16.07 -7.37 -2.79
N PHE A 136 16.32 -6.99 -1.53
CA PHE A 136 16.91 -5.69 -1.19
C PHE A 136 17.40 -5.66 0.27
N VAL A 137 18.21 -4.64 0.58
CA VAL A 137 18.53 -4.24 1.96
C VAL A 137 17.55 -3.15 2.35
N ARG A 138 16.75 -3.40 3.38
CA ARG A 138 15.65 -2.53 3.78
C ARG A 138 16.06 -1.43 4.74
N ARG A 139 16.94 -1.69 5.69
CA ARG A 139 17.39 -0.69 6.67
C ARG A 139 18.81 -0.99 7.10
N ILE A 140 19.56 0.06 7.38
CA ILE A 140 20.96 -0.05 7.83
C ILE A 140 21.10 0.79 9.09
N TRP A 141 21.69 0.21 10.12
CA TRP A 141 22.04 0.93 11.34
C TRP A 141 23.54 0.93 11.55
N ALA A 142 24.08 2.08 11.92
CA ALA A 142 25.46 2.26 12.36
C ALA A 142 25.46 2.67 13.84
N ASP A 143 26.11 1.88 14.70
CA ASP A 143 26.13 2.04 16.16
C ASP A 143 24.72 2.25 16.77
N GLY A 144 23.72 1.57 16.19
CA GLY A 144 22.32 1.63 16.62
C GLY A 144 21.47 2.74 15.98
N SER A 145 22.09 3.71 15.29
CA SER A 145 21.36 4.79 14.58
C SER A 145 21.09 4.40 13.13
N GLU A 146 19.85 4.59 12.65
CA GLU A 146 19.48 4.29 11.27
C GLU A 146 20.10 5.28 10.30
N LEU A 147 20.59 4.79 9.16
CA LEU A 147 21.22 5.60 8.12
C LEU A 147 20.23 5.96 7.01
N ASP A 148 20.31 7.21 6.55
CA ASP A 148 19.65 7.65 5.32
C ASP A 148 20.46 7.22 4.10
N LEU A 149 19.99 6.16 3.43
CA LEU A 149 20.62 5.56 2.26
C LEU A 149 20.64 6.50 1.05
N THR A 150 19.79 7.53 1.04
CA THR A 150 19.76 8.52 -0.04
C THR A 150 20.86 9.58 0.08
N THR A 151 21.48 9.69 1.26
CA THR A 151 22.51 10.69 1.56
C THR A 151 23.93 10.16 1.47
N LEU A 152 24.09 8.84 1.32
CA LEU A 152 25.37 8.15 1.34
C LEU A 152 25.60 7.45 -0.01
N PRO A 153 26.81 7.50 -0.58
CA PRO A 153 27.13 6.80 -1.82
C PRO A 153 27.36 5.31 -1.51
N ILE A 154 26.25 4.59 -1.37
CA ILE A 154 26.20 3.16 -1.06
C ILE A 154 25.81 2.39 -2.32
N ARG A 155 26.44 1.24 -2.54
CA ARG A 155 26.04 0.29 -3.60
C ARG A 155 25.73 -1.07 -3.00
N VAL A 156 24.53 -1.56 -3.26
CA VAL A 156 24.09 -2.89 -2.84
C VAL A 156 24.20 -3.85 -4.00
N TYR A 157 24.88 -4.97 -3.78
CA TYR A 157 24.99 -6.08 -4.69
C TYR A 157 24.11 -7.21 -4.18
N ALA A 158 23.15 -7.64 -5.01
CA ALA A 158 22.12 -8.57 -4.59
C ALA A 158 22.62 -10.00 -4.36
N GLY A 159 23.84 -10.35 -4.77
CA GLY A 159 24.38 -11.70 -4.62
C GLY A 159 23.98 -12.64 -5.76
N THR A 160 23.78 -12.11 -6.98
CA THR A 160 23.53 -12.96 -8.16
C THR A 160 24.82 -13.62 -8.63
N GLU A 161 24.69 -14.74 -9.34
CA GLU A 161 25.84 -15.40 -9.98
C GLU A 161 26.40 -14.59 -11.17
N SER A 162 25.60 -13.67 -11.72
CA SER A 162 25.97 -12.84 -12.88
C SER A 162 26.57 -11.47 -12.51
N GLN A 163 26.58 -11.10 -11.23
CA GLN A 163 27.04 -9.78 -10.81
C GLN A 163 28.52 -9.55 -11.15
N GLN A 164 28.85 -8.30 -11.45
CA GLN A 164 30.19 -7.86 -11.82
C GLN A 164 30.92 -7.26 -10.62
N PRO A 165 32.27 -7.19 -10.64
CA PRO A 165 33.05 -6.48 -9.64
C PRO A 165 32.60 -5.02 -9.46
N ASP A 166 32.68 -4.53 -8.22
CA ASP A 166 32.35 -3.13 -7.92
C ASP A 166 33.34 -2.15 -8.56
N PRO A 167 32.88 -1.06 -9.20
CA PRO A 167 33.77 -0.11 -9.89
C PRO A 167 34.82 0.55 -8.98
N LEU A 168 34.51 0.82 -7.71
CA LEU A 168 35.47 1.38 -6.76
C LEU A 168 36.52 0.33 -6.38
N ILE A 169 36.11 -0.92 -6.16
CA ILE A 169 37.05 -2.02 -5.90
C ILE A 169 37.96 -2.22 -7.12
N VAL A 170 37.40 -2.24 -8.34
CA VAL A 170 38.17 -2.28 -9.60
C VAL A 170 39.15 -1.13 -9.70
N ALA A 171 38.73 0.09 -9.38
CA ALA A 171 39.59 1.27 -9.46
C ALA A 171 40.74 1.25 -8.45
N LYS A 172 40.60 0.52 -7.33
CA LYS A 172 41.62 0.42 -6.27
C LYS A 172 42.54 -0.79 -6.43
N GLU A 173 42.00 -1.94 -6.82
CA GLU A 173 42.72 -3.21 -6.88
C GLU A 173 43.17 -3.60 -8.31
N GLY A 174 42.58 -2.98 -9.34
CA GLY A 174 42.75 -3.36 -10.74
C GLY A 174 41.72 -4.41 -11.20
N ALA A 175 41.36 -4.37 -12.49
CA ALA A 175 40.30 -5.22 -13.03
C ALA A 175 40.63 -6.72 -12.94
N GLU A 176 41.90 -7.11 -13.09
CA GLU A 176 42.35 -8.49 -12.92
C GLU A 176 42.27 -9.03 -11.49
N ASN A 177 42.27 -8.16 -10.47
CA ASN A 177 42.31 -8.56 -9.06
C ASN A 177 41.00 -8.32 -8.31
N ALA A 178 40.10 -7.51 -8.86
CA ALA A 178 38.85 -7.14 -8.19
C ALA A 178 37.85 -8.32 -8.17
N PRO A 179 37.48 -8.81 -6.98
CA PRO A 179 36.50 -9.89 -6.87
C PRO A 179 35.09 -9.42 -7.23
N ALA A 180 34.35 -10.27 -7.95
CA ALA A 180 32.93 -10.07 -8.23
C ALA A 180 32.01 -10.50 -7.07
N TYR A 181 32.54 -11.28 -6.12
CA TYR A 181 31.79 -11.88 -5.01
C TYR A 181 30.49 -12.57 -5.44
N ARG A 182 30.50 -13.29 -6.58
CA ARG A 182 29.31 -13.97 -7.11
C ARG A 182 28.71 -14.92 -6.08
N GLY A 183 27.39 -14.94 -5.99
CA GLY A 183 26.67 -15.72 -4.98
C GLY A 183 26.75 -15.17 -3.55
N LEU A 184 27.37 -14.01 -3.33
CA LEU A 184 27.38 -13.30 -2.04
C LEU A 184 26.72 -11.94 -2.20
N ALA A 185 25.66 -11.68 -1.43
CA ALA A 185 25.10 -10.35 -1.29
C ALA A 185 26.04 -9.51 -0.44
N TYR A 186 26.43 -8.33 -0.93
CA TYR A 186 27.34 -7.44 -0.23
C TYR A 186 26.99 -5.98 -0.48
N ILE A 187 27.52 -5.10 0.35
CA ILE A 187 27.31 -3.66 0.27
C ILE A 187 28.65 -2.94 0.26
N VAL A 188 28.80 -1.95 -0.60
CA VAL A 188 29.98 -1.09 -0.70
C VAL A 188 29.62 0.30 -0.18
N PHE A 189 30.41 0.79 0.77
CA PHE A 189 30.40 2.17 1.22
C PHE A 189 31.57 2.90 0.56
N GLU A 190 31.25 3.95 -0.18
CA GLU A 190 32.25 4.87 -0.74
C GLU A 190 32.32 6.13 0.12
N ASP A 191 33.53 6.63 0.37
CA ASP A 191 33.78 7.92 1.03
C ASP A 191 32.94 8.19 2.30
N LEU A 192 32.63 7.16 3.11
CA LEU A 192 31.75 7.29 4.27
C LEU A 192 32.37 8.26 5.29
N PRO A 193 31.73 9.41 5.61
CA PRO A 193 32.27 10.34 6.59
C PRO A 193 32.27 9.75 8.01
N LEU A 194 33.43 9.75 8.68
CA LEU A 194 33.57 9.10 9.99
C LEU A 194 33.40 10.05 11.18
N ALA A 195 33.28 11.35 10.95
CA ALA A 195 33.22 12.35 12.00
C ALA A 195 32.06 12.08 12.99
N ALA A 196 30.89 11.70 12.48
CA ALA A 196 29.71 11.37 13.29
C ALA A 196 29.90 10.11 14.15
N PHE A 197 30.87 9.25 13.79
CA PHE A 197 31.14 7.97 14.46
C PHE A 197 32.43 8.03 15.30
N GLY A 198 32.84 9.22 15.74
CA GLY A 198 34.07 9.38 16.53
C GLY A 198 35.35 9.08 15.74
N ASN A 199 35.32 9.27 14.42
CA ASN A 199 36.39 8.95 13.48
C ASN A 199 36.82 7.48 13.45
N ARG A 200 35.89 6.56 13.72
CA ARG A 200 36.09 5.12 13.52
C ARG A 200 35.04 4.53 12.59
N ILE A 201 35.27 3.31 12.13
CA ILE A 201 34.24 2.55 11.41
C ILE A 201 33.17 2.13 12.44
N PRO A 202 31.89 2.48 12.25
CA PRO A 202 30.83 2.08 13.16
C PRO A 202 30.51 0.58 13.02
N GLN A 203 29.85 0.01 14.04
CA GLN A 203 29.27 -1.32 13.95
C GLN A 203 27.99 -1.27 13.14
N PHE A 204 27.92 -2.06 12.07
CA PHE A 204 26.76 -2.09 11.20
C PHE A 204 25.82 -3.24 11.53
N THR A 205 24.54 -3.01 11.30
CA THR A 205 23.56 -4.08 11.14
C THR A 205 22.66 -3.75 9.96
N PHE A 206 22.23 -4.78 9.25
CA PHE A 206 21.50 -4.69 8.00
C PHE A 206 20.23 -5.52 8.13
N GLU A 207 19.10 -4.93 7.78
CA GLU A 207 17.88 -5.68 7.57
C GLU A 207 17.81 -6.13 6.13
N VAL A 208 18.05 -7.41 5.91
CA VAL A 208 18.07 -8.05 4.59
C VAL A 208 16.74 -8.71 4.34
N VAL A 209 16.19 -8.49 3.15
CA VAL A 209 14.99 -9.16 2.66
C VAL A 209 15.41 -10.12 1.55
N LYS A 210 15.31 -11.42 1.83
CA LYS A 210 15.57 -12.50 0.87
C LYS A 210 14.28 -13.30 0.66
N PRO A 211 13.60 -13.18 -0.48
CA PRO A 211 12.37 -13.90 -0.72
C PRO A 211 12.64 -15.40 -0.71
N VAL A 212 11.66 -16.16 -0.21
CA VAL A 212 11.64 -17.61 -0.38
C VAL A 212 11.01 -17.91 -1.73
N GLU A 213 11.56 -18.89 -2.46
CA GLU A 213 10.98 -19.31 -3.73
C GLU A 213 9.51 -19.74 -3.58
N GLY A 214 8.69 -19.45 -4.59
CA GLY A 214 7.26 -19.79 -4.61
C GLY A 214 6.40 -18.55 -4.78
N LEU A 215 5.71 -18.14 -3.71
CA LEU A 215 4.55 -17.24 -3.78
C LEU A 215 4.82 -15.92 -4.52
N GLY A 216 5.89 -15.19 -4.19
CA GLY A 216 6.18 -13.89 -4.82
C GLY A 216 6.31 -13.97 -6.35
N ALA A 217 6.92 -15.04 -6.86
CA ALA A 217 7.04 -15.28 -8.31
C ALA A 217 5.73 -15.73 -8.97
N MET A 218 4.73 -16.18 -8.20
CA MET A 218 3.41 -16.54 -8.71
C MET A 218 2.50 -15.32 -8.86
N ILE A 219 2.75 -14.24 -8.10
CA ILE A 219 1.94 -13.03 -8.11
C ILE A 219 2.18 -12.25 -9.41
N ARG A 220 1.11 -12.05 -10.18
CA ARG A 220 1.12 -11.29 -11.43
C ARG A 220 0.29 -10.02 -11.39
N ALA A 221 -0.64 -9.92 -10.44
CA ALA A 221 -1.51 -8.76 -10.32
C ALA A 221 -1.82 -8.44 -8.85
N ILE A 222 -1.84 -7.15 -8.48
CA ILE A 222 -2.08 -6.69 -7.10
C ILE A 222 -2.85 -5.37 -7.04
N ASP A 223 -3.63 -5.17 -5.98
CA ASP A 223 -4.31 -3.91 -5.70
C ASP A 223 -3.40 -2.99 -4.89
N LEU A 224 -3.23 -1.74 -5.36
CA LEU A 224 -2.42 -0.71 -4.72
C LEU A 224 -3.29 0.22 -3.89
N ILE A 225 -3.14 0.12 -2.57
CA ILE A 225 -3.83 0.94 -1.56
C ILE A 225 -2.84 1.99 -0.97
N PRO A 226 -3.24 2.95 -0.12
CA PRO A 226 -4.47 3.05 0.67
C PRO A 226 -5.72 3.55 -0.07
N GLY A 227 -5.58 4.12 -1.27
CA GLY A 227 -6.66 4.81 -1.99
C GLY A 227 -7.11 6.14 -1.39
N ALA A 228 -6.81 6.36 -0.10
CA ALA A 228 -7.03 7.59 0.65
C ALA A 228 -5.69 8.12 1.20
N THR A 229 -4.96 8.84 0.35
CA THR A 229 -3.76 9.60 0.74
C THR A 229 -3.58 10.79 -0.19
N GLU A 230 -3.61 12.02 0.34
CA GLU A 230 -3.58 13.24 -0.48
C GLU A 230 -2.37 13.29 -1.42
N ALA A 231 -1.19 12.97 -0.90
CA ALA A 231 0.10 13.04 -1.61
C ALA A 231 0.90 11.72 -1.63
N GLY A 232 0.42 10.65 -0.98
CA GLY A 232 1.18 9.39 -0.84
C GLY A 232 1.48 8.67 -2.16
N TYR A 233 0.73 8.98 -3.23
CA TYR A 233 0.97 8.45 -4.57
C TYR A 233 1.96 9.26 -5.41
N LEU A 234 2.53 10.36 -4.90
CA LEU A 234 3.52 11.14 -5.64
C LEU A 234 4.91 10.48 -5.58
N PRO A 235 5.54 10.20 -6.74
CA PRO A 235 6.94 9.79 -6.80
C PRO A 235 7.91 10.91 -6.42
N SER A 236 7.48 12.18 -6.54
CA SER A 236 8.28 13.36 -6.17
C SER A 236 8.09 13.73 -4.69
N LEU A 237 9.16 14.13 -4.01
CA LEU A 237 9.09 14.60 -2.62
C LEU A 237 8.18 15.83 -2.49
N LYS A 238 7.29 15.79 -1.50
CA LYS A 238 6.48 16.92 -1.04
C LYS A 238 6.84 17.23 0.41
N LEU A 239 6.97 18.52 0.68
CA LEU A 239 7.25 19.03 2.01
C LEU A 239 6.05 19.82 2.52
N ASN A 240 5.80 19.72 3.82
CA ASN A 240 5.06 20.69 4.61
C ASN A 240 6.04 21.68 5.23
N PHE A 241 5.69 22.95 5.18
CA PHE A 241 6.31 24.07 5.85
C PHE A 241 5.42 24.58 6.98
N TYR A 242 5.96 24.61 8.20
CA TYR A 242 5.24 25.12 9.37
C TYR A 242 5.62 26.58 9.66
N TRP A 243 6.92 26.88 9.63
CA TRP A 243 7.49 28.22 9.85
C TRP A 243 8.87 28.31 9.17
N PRO A 244 9.47 29.52 9.03
CA PRO A 244 10.80 29.68 8.45
C PRO A 244 11.83 28.74 9.10
N GLY A 245 12.47 27.89 8.30
CA GLY A 245 13.46 26.92 8.76
C GLY A 245 12.91 25.60 9.31
N VAL A 246 11.58 25.42 9.37
CA VAL A 246 10.95 24.17 9.83
C VAL A 246 10.04 23.59 8.76
N SER A 247 10.45 22.45 8.24
CA SER A 247 9.71 21.66 7.25
C SER A 247 9.72 20.18 7.62
N ALA A 248 8.69 19.44 7.23
CA ALA A 248 8.64 17.99 7.29
C ALA A 248 8.23 17.42 5.93
N ALA A 249 8.61 16.18 5.62
CA ALA A 249 8.10 15.51 4.43
C ALA A 249 6.64 15.08 4.63
N GLU A 250 5.82 15.23 3.59
CA GLU A 250 4.43 14.75 3.56
C GLU A 250 4.35 13.31 3.02
N ASN A 251 5.28 12.90 2.16
CA ASN A 251 5.27 11.59 1.49
C ASN A 251 6.63 10.89 1.53
N ARG A 252 7.40 11.09 2.61
CA ARG A 252 8.65 10.38 2.88
C ARG A 252 8.82 10.14 4.37
N HIS A 253 8.53 8.91 4.79
CA HIS A 253 8.58 8.45 6.18
C HIS A 253 9.54 7.28 6.38
N GLN A 254 10.37 7.00 5.37
CA GLN A 254 11.46 6.02 5.38
C GLN A 254 12.80 6.67 4.98
N LEU A 255 13.89 5.92 5.14
CA LEU A 255 15.28 6.35 4.89
C LEU A 255 16.00 5.58 3.76
N THR A 256 15.28 4.79 2.98
CA THR A 256 15.77 3.99 1.84
C THR A 256 15.65 4.65 0.48
N ALA A 257 14.67 5.51 0.26
CA ALA A 257 14.37 6.11 -1.05
C ALA A 257 13.92 7.57 -0.93
N ALA A 258 13.82 8.24 -2.07
CA ALA A 258 13.43 9.66 -2.16
C ALA A 258 11.98 9.92 -1.71
N THR A 259 11.08 8.96 -1.87
CA THR A 259 9.67 9.02 -1.44
C THR A 259 9.17 7.67 -0.98
N ASP A 260 8.07 7.68 -0.23
CA ASP A 260 7.36 6.48 0.20
C ASP A 260 6.88 5.64 -0.98
N TRP A 261 6.35 6.30 -2.02
CA TRP A 261 5.94 5.67 -3.26
C TRP A 261 7.09 4.88 -3.91
N THR A 262 8.23 5.52 -4.15
CA THR A 262 9.38 4.85 -4.79
C THR A 262 9.87 3.67 -3.94
N ALA A 263 10.03 3.85 -2.63
CA ALA A 263 10.45 2.76 -1.75
C ALA A 263 9.47 1.57 -1.80
N SER A 264 8.17 1.84 -1.80
CA SER A 264 7.14 0.79 -1.78
C SER A 264 7.05 0.04 -3.10
N ILE A 265 7.01 0.74 -4.24
CA ILE A 265 6.89 0.10 -5.56
C ILE A 265 8.18 -0.64 -5.95
N ASP A 266 9.36 -0.12 -5.57
CA ASP A 266 10.62 -0.85 -5.75
C ASP A 266 10.63 -2.16 -4.95
N ALA A 267 10.16 -2.12 -3.70
CA ALA A 267 10.04 -3.31 -2.86
C ALA A 267 9.03 -4.33 -3.42
N LEU A 268 7.89 -3.85 -3.96
CA LEU A 268 6.89 -4.69 -4.61
C LEU A 268 7.49 -5.45 -5.80
N LEU A 269 8.15 -4.75 -6.73
CA LEU A 269 8.76 -5.37 -7.91
C LEU A 269 9.90 -6.32 -7.55
N ALA A 270 10.66 -6.02 -6.50
CA ALA A 270 11.72 -6.90 -6.02
C ALA A 270 11.19 -8.20 -5.37
N LEU A 271 9.99 -8.17 -4.79
CA LEU A 271 9.35 -9.34 -4.18
C LEU A 271 8.47 -10.12 -5.15
N CYS A 272 7.87 -9.43 -6.14
CA CYS A 272 6.99 -9.99 -7.15
C CYS A 272 7.59 -9.75 -8.55
N PRO A 273 8.63 -10.50 -8.93
CA PRO A 273 9.39 -10.24 -10.16
C PRO A 273 8.58 -10.48 -11.44
N ASN A 274 7.48 -11.23 -11.36
CA ASN A 274 6.57 -11.51 -12.47
C ASN A 274 5.30 -10.64 -12.42
N LEU A 275 5.30 -9.53 -11.68
CA LEU A 275 4.17 -8.63 -11.63
C LEU A 275 3.94 -7.99 -13.00
N GLU A 276 2.74 -8.17 -13.55
CA GLU A 276 2.32 -7.68 -14.87
C GLU A 276 1.32 -6.52 -14.74
N SER A 277 0.51 -6.49 -13.68
CA SER A 277 -0.56 -5.51 -13.52
C SER A 277 -0.74 -5.02 -12.10
N VAL A 278 -1.18 -3.78 -11.96
CA VAL A 278 -1.65 -3.20 -10.70
C VAL A 278 -3.03 -2.58 -10.86
N ALA A 279 -3.89 -2.71 -9.86
CA ALA A 279 -5.10 -1.90 -9.75
C ALA A 279 -4.83 -0.71 -8.82
N LEU A 280 -4.82 0.51 -9.38
CA LEU A 280 -4.60 1.73 -8.61
C LEU A 280 -5.93 2.18 -7.99
N VAL A 281 -6.11 1.93 -6.69
CA VAL A 281 -7.30 2.32 -5.94
C VAL A 281 -7.25 3.81 -5.66
N VAL A 282 -8.32 4.55 -5.98
CA VAL A 282 -8.41 6.00 -5.72
C VAL A 282 -9.79 6.38 -5.20
N SER A 283 -9.85 6.87 -3.97
CA SER A 283 -11.11 7.01 -3.22
C SER A 283 -11.72 8.40 -3.23
N TRP A 284 -13.03 8.49 -3.50
CA TRP A 284 -13.89 9.57 -3.00
C TRP A 284 -14.75 9.06 -1.84
N PHE A 285 -15.46 9.96 -1.17
CA PHE A 285 -16.18 9.64 0.05
C PHE A 285 -17.69 9.78 -0.08
N GLY A 286 -18.40 8.72 0.35
CA GLY A 286 -19.83 8.70 0.63
C GLY A 286 -20.12 9.02 2.09
N ASP A 287 -21.29 9.58 2.42
CA ASP A 287 -21.64 9.97 3.81
C ASP A 287 -23.05 9.63 4.28
N ASP A 288 -23.79 8.83 3.50
CA ASP A 288 -25.12 8.35 3.89
C ASP A 288 -25.41 7.02 3.20
N LEU A 289 -26.00 6.06 3.91
CA LEU A 289 -26.45 4.79 3.33
C LEU A 289 -27.73 4.90 2.48
N ARG A 290 -28.43 6.04 2.55
CA ARG A 290 -29.65 6.27 1.77
C ARG A 290 -29.28 6.88 0.42
N ALA A 291 -29.53 6.16 -0.67
CA ALA A 291 -29.13 6.52 -2.03
C ALA A 291 -29.50 7.97 -2.40
N GLN A 292 -30.71 8.41 -2.06
CA GLN A 292 -31.18 9.75 -2.37
C GLN A 292 -30.40 10.86 -1.64
N HIS A 293 -29.86 10.56 -0.46
CA HIS A 293 -29.20 11.54 0.42
C HIS A 293 -27.67 11.46 0.38
N CYS A 294 -27.11 10.30 0.01
CA CYS A 294 -25.68 10.06 -0.11
C CYS A 294 -25.03 11.09 -1.03
N THR A 295 -24.06 11.83 -0.50
CA THR A 295 -23.20 12.68 -1.31
C THR A 295 -21.94 11.91 -1.69
N ILE A 296 -21.36 12.20 -2.85
CA ILE A 296 -20.10 11.61 -3.31
C ILE A 296 -19.17 12.78 -3.65
N ALA A 297 -18.07 12.93 -2.92
CA ALA A 297 -17.16 14.05 -3.09
C ALA A 297 -15.73 13.69 -2.65
N PRO A 298 -14.70 14.33 -3.21
CA PRO A 298 -13.35 14.24 -2.66
C PRO A 298 -13.28 14.97 -1.32
N ARG A 299 -12.44 14.47 -0.41
CA ARG A 299 -12.24 15.06 0.92
C ARG A 299 -10.76 15.20 1.24
N ILE A 300 -10.48 16.10 2.18
CA ILE A 300 -9.14 16.35 2.74
C ILE A 300 -9.02 15.74 4.13
N ASP A 301 -7.81 15.38 4.55
CA ASP A 301 -7.53 14.88 5.92
C ASP A 301 -7.09 15.98 6.87
N SER A 302 -6.79 17.19 6.39
CA SER A 302 -6.43 18.32 7.22
C SER A 302 -6.86 19.64 6.58
N LEU A 303 -7.42 20.53 7.40
CA LEU A 303 -7.79 21.89 6.97
C LEU A 303 -6.57 22.74 6.61
N PHE A 304 -5.39 22.41 7.14
CA PHE A 304 -4.17 23.14 6.87
C PHE A 304 -3.01 22.18 6.63
N LYS A 305 -2.55 22.16 5.39
CA LYS A 305 -1.25 21.63 4.98
C LYS A 305 -0.63 22.62 4.01
N THR A 306 0.68 22.61 3.93
CA THR A 306 1.45 23.51 3.07
C THR A 306 2.20 22.65 2.05
N ILE A 307 1.44 21.85 1.30
CA ILE A 307 1.99 20.83 0.41
C ILE A 307 2.60 21.50 -0.82
N GLY A 308 3.89 21.30 -1.06
CA GLY A 308 4.40 21.52 -2.41
C GLY A 308 5.91 21.44 -2.65
N GLN A 309 6.32 21.87 -3.85
CA GLN A 309 7.71 21.89 -4.32
C GLN A 309 8.26 23.31 -4.24
N PHE A 310 9.37 23.54 -3.54
CA PHE A 310 9.99 24.86 -3.47
C PHE A 310 11.10 25.00 -4.51
N ALA A 311 10.90 25.88 -5.49
CA ALA A 311 11.99 26.43 -6.28
C ALA A 311 12.50 27.69 -5.55
N PHE A 312 13.54 27.55 -4.72
CA PHE A 312 14.07 28.64 -3.87
C PHE A 312 14.49 29.92 -4.65
N ILE A 313 14.57 29.83 -5.98
CA ILE A 313 15.13 30.85 -6.84
C ILE A 313 14.06 31.58 -7.69
N LEU A 314 12.81 31.08 -7.79
CA LEU A 314 11.82 31.59 -8.75
C LEU A 314 10.44 31.87 -8.13
N GLY A 315 10.32 32.99 -7.42
CA GLY A 315 9.07 33.77 -7.33
C GLY A 315 8.18 33.57 -6.08
N PRO A 316 7.20 34.48 -5.86
CA PRO A 316 6.48 34.62 -4.59
C PRO A 316 5.20 33.77 -4.45
N PHE A 317 5.07 32.62 -5.09
CA PHE A 317 3.80 31.86 -5.10
C PHE A 317 3.92 30.53 -4.37
N TRP A 318 3.08 30.38 -3.35
CA TRP A 318 2.77 29.13 -2.65
C TRP A 318 2.60 28.00 -3.68
N PRO A 319 3.21 26.83 -3.48
CA PRO A 319 3.09 25.75 -4.45
C PRO A 319 1.63 25.28 -4.60
N PRO A 320 1.25 24.67 -5.74
CA PRO A 320 -0.12 24.18 -5.92
C PRO A 320 -0.45 23.16 -4.83
N ASP A 321 -1.38 23.54 -3.97
CA ASP A 321 -1.95 22.70 -2.91
C ASP A 321 -2.75 21.54 -3.53
N TRP A 322 -3.19 20.63 -2.68
CA TRP A 322 -4.13 19.58 -3.03
C TRP A 322 -5.31 20.13 -3.84
N SER A 323 -5.63 19.45 -4.94
CA SER A 323 -6.84 19.68 -5.71
C SER A 323 -7.33 18.41 -6.39
N VAL A 324 -8.65 18.29 -6.48
CA VAL A 324 -9.37 17.18 -7.12
C VAL A 324 -10.63 17.72 -7.75
N ALA A 325 -10.85 17.47 -9.04
CA ALA A 325 -12.07 17.89 -9.76
C ALA A 325 -12.38 19.39 -9.61
N GLY A 326 -11.34 20.23 -9.61
CA GLY A 326 -11.44 21.68 -9.43
C GLY A 326 -11.71 22.16 -8.00
N LEU A 327 -11.95 21.24 -7.05
CA LEU A 327 -11.99 21.56 -5.62
C LEU A 327 -10.57 21.73 -5.10
N VAL A 328 -10.40 22.72 -4.25
CA VAL A 328 -9.16 23.00 -3.51
C VAL A 328 -9.39 22.80 -2.02
N ARG A 329 -8.33 22.68 -1.23
CA ARG A 329 -8.40 22.44 0.23
C ARG A 329 -9.36 23.38 0.96
N SER A 330 -9.36 24.67 0.63
CA SER A 330 -10.24 25.66 1.27
C SER A 330 -11.74 25.49 0.98
N THR A 331 -12.08 24.68 -0.03
CA THR A 331 -13.46 24.42 -0.48
C THR A 331 -13.89 22.97 -0.30
N ALA A 332 -12.93 22.06 -0.10
CA ALA A 332 -13.19 20.65 0.10
C ALA A 332 -13.62 20.37 1.54
N ARG A 333 -14.39 19.29 1.72
CA ARG A 333 -14.83 18.84 3.05
C ARG A 333 -13.72 18.07 3.72
N LEU A 334 -13.57 18.27 5.02
CA LEU A 334 -12.74 17.41 5.86
C LEU A 334 -13.40 16.04 6.01
N VAL A 335 -12.61 14.97 6.00
CA VAL A 335 -13.07 13.66 6.47
C VAL A 335 -13.47 13.72 7.95
N SER A 336 -14.31 12.79 8.41
CA SER A 336 -14.65 12.72 9.84
C SER A 336 -13.41 12.46 10.70
N GLN A 337 -13.53 12.76 11.99
CA GLN A 337 -12.44 12.61 12.96
C GLN A 337 -12.83 11.68 14.12
N ILE A 338 -11.85 10.94 14.62
CA ILE A 338 -11.91 10.13 15.84
C ILE A 338 -10.83 10.67 16.77
N ASP A 339 -11.21 11.09 17.98
CA ASP A 339 -10.30 11.64 18.99
C ASP A 339 -9.39 12.79 18.46
N GLY A 340 -9.95 13.63 17.59
CA GLY A 340 -9.27 14.78 16.98
C GLY A 340 -8.28 14.42 15.85
N ARG A 341 -8.19 13.14 15.46
CA ARG A 341 -7.43 12.65 14.31
C ARG A 341 -8.37 12.27 13.18
N SER A 342 -7.93 12.44 11.95
CA SER A 342 -8.72 12.08 10.77
C SER A 342 -8.99 10.58 10.74
N ALA A 343 -10.23 10.19 10.47
CA ALA A 343 -10.63 8.77 10.42
C ALA A 343 -10.12 8.06 9.15
N TYR A 344 -9.87 8.84 8.10
CA TYR A 344 -9.28 8.43 6.84
C TYR A 344 -8.16 9.39 6.44
N GLY A 345 -7.31 8.98 5.49
CA GLY A 345 -6.54 9.93 4.69
C GLY A 345 -7.44 10.68 3.71
N GLY A 346 -6.95 11.79 3.13
CA GLY A 346 -7.72 12.52 2.12
C GLY A 346 -7.69 11.82 0.75
N THR A 347 -8.59 12.20 -0.15
CA THR A 347 -8.57 11.73 -1.54
C THR A 347 -7.22 12.06 -2.18
N PRO A 348 -6.57 11.16 -2.93
CA PRO A 348 -5.37 11.49 -3.68
C PRO A 348 -5.59 12.66 -4.64
N SER A 349 -4.68 13.65 -4.64
CA SER A 349 -4.77 14.78 -5.57
C SER A 349 -4.72 14.32 -7.03
N ASP A 350 -5.33 15.08 -7.95
CA ASP A 350 -5.28 14.75 -9.38
C ASP A 350 -3.84 14.64 -9.89
N ALA A 351 -2.95 15.49 -9.38
CA ALA A 351 -1.52 15.47 -9.70
C ALA A 351 -0.81 14.21 -9.18
N SER A 352 -1.17 13.69 -8.00
CA SER A 352 -0.59 12.46 -7.46
C SER A 352 -1.00 11.25 -8.27
N VAL A 353 -2.27 11.19 -8.67
CA VAL A 353 -2.80 10.12 -9.53
C VAL A 353 -2.11 10.10 -10.90
N VAL A 354 -2.00 11.25 -11.57
CA VAL A 354 -1.33 11.35 -12.88
C VAL A 354 0.13 10.89 -12.79
N ALA A 355 0.85 11.34 -11.75
CA ALA A 355 2.25 10.97 -11.57
C ALA A 355 2.43 9.47 -11.24
N ALA A 356 1.53 8.88 -10.46
CA ALA A 356 1.53 7.45 -10.15
C ALA A 356 1.30 6.60 -11.40
N ILE A 357 0.30 6.95 -12.23
CA ILE A 357 0.03 6.24 -13.50
C ILE A 357 1.26 6.29 -14.41
N ALA A 358 1.89 7.46 -14.53
CA ALA A 358 3.09 7.62 -15.35
C ALA A 358 4.27 6.76 -14.83
N ASP A 359 4.51 6.73 -13.52
CA ASP A 359 5.57 5.93 -12.90
C ASP A 359 5.32 4.42 -13.06
N LEU A 360 4.10 3.94 -12.82
CA LEU A 360 3.73 2.53 -13.00
C LEU A 360 3.94 2.07 -14.45
N LYS A 361 3.52 2.89 -15.42
CA LYS A 361 3.75 2.61 -16.84
C LYS A 361 5.23 2.63 -17.22
N ALA A 362 6.01 3.57 -16.67
CA ALA A 362 7.45 3.63 -16.90
C ALA A 362 8.17 2.37 -16.36
N ARG A 363 7.61 1.73 -15.33
CA ARG A 363 8.06 0.45 -14.79
C ARG A 363 7.57 -0.78 -15.57
N GLY A 364 6.78 -0.58 -16.63
CA GLY A 364 6.27 -1.65 -17.49
C GLY A 364 5.01 -2.35 -16.96
N LEU A 365 4.33 -1.78 -15.96
CA LEU A 365 3.11 -2.37 -15.38
C LEU A 365 1.85 -1.93 -16.13
N ALA A 366 0.94 -2.86 -16.37
CA ALA A 366 -0.40 -2.56 -16.86
C ALA A 366 -1.27 -2.00 -15.72
N VAL A 367 -1.90 -0.84 -15.95
CA VAL A 367 -2.66 -0.12 -14.92
C VAL A 367 -4.16 -0.34 -15.12
N THR A 368 -4.80 -0.98 -14.13
CA THR A 368 -6.25 -0.92 -13.94
C THR A 368 -6.55 0.28 -13.04
N PHE A 369 -7.27 1.28 -13.53
CA PHE A 369 -7.72 2.38 -12.69
C PHE A 369 -8.96 1.95 -11.90
N TYR A 370 -8.90 2.08 -10.58
CA TYR A 370 -9.95 1.60 -9.68
C TYR A 370 -10.53 2.75 -8.84
N PRO A 371 -11.55 3.46 -9.34
CA PRO A 371 -12.33 4.41 -8.56
C PRO A 371 -13.05 3.70 -7.40
N PHE A 372 -12.86 4.20 -6.18
CA PHE A 372 -13.39 3.57 -4.97
C PHE A 372 -14.25 4.55 -4.15
N VAL A 373 -15.28 4.04 -3.47
CA VAL A 373 -16.10 4.83 -2.53
C VAL A 373 -15.85 4.35 -1.12
N MET A 374 -15.26 5.22 -0.29
CA MET A 374 -15.15 5.00 1.15
C MET A 374 -16.31 5.68 1.87
N MET A 375 -16.96 5.00 2.82
CA MET A 375 -18.08 5.58 3.56
C MET A 375 -17.59 6.29 4.81
N ASP A 376 -17.61 7.62 4.79
CA ASP A 376 -17.25 8.49 5.89
C ASP A 376 -18.47 8.85 6.74
N VAL A 377 -18.98 7.84 7.44
CA VAL A 377 -20.09 7.94 8.40
C VAL A 377 -19.53 7.71 9.82
N PRO A 378 -19.31 8.77 10.62
CA PRO A 378 -18.70 8.61 11.94
C PRO A 378 -19.66 7.96 12.95
N PRO A 379 -19.13 7.33 14.02
CA PRO A 379 -19.94 6.84 15.12
C PRO A 379 -20.74 7.99 15.78
N GLY A 380 -21.94 7.69 16.28
CA GLY A 380 -22.80 8.67 16.95
C GLY A 380 -23.47 9.69 16.02
N ASN A 381 -23.48 9.45 14.70
CA ASN A 381 -24.23 10.27 13.75
C ASN A 381 -25.75 10.22 14.00
N ALA A 382 -26.47 11.22 13.50
CA ALA A 382 -27.93 11.33 13.64
C ALA A 382 -28.69 10.93 12.35
N LEU A 383 -28.04 10.22 11.42
CA LEU A 383 -28.66 9.85 10.15
C LEU A 383 -29.69 8.73 10.36
N PRO A 384 -30.88 8.80 9.76
CA PRO A 384 -31.82 7.67 9.73
C PRO A 384 -31.17 6.45 9.08
N ASN A 385 -31.28 5.29 9.73
CA ASN A 385 -30.75 4.04 9.23
C ASN A 385 -31.77 3.36 8.30
N PRO A 386 -31.48 3.19 7.00
CA PRO A 386 -32.44 2.63 6.06
C PRO A 386 -32.80 1.17 6.36
N TYR A 387 -31.96 0.43 7.08
CA TYR A 387 -32.16 -0.99 7.40
C TYR A 387 -32.92 -1.24 8.71
N THR A 388 -32.98 -0.25 9.60
CA THR A 388 -33.62 -0.43 10.93
C THR A 388 -34.69 0.61 11.24
N GLY A 389 -34.73 1.72 10.49
CA GLY A 389 -35.58 2.89 10.78
C GLY A 389 -35.13 3.70 12.00
N ALA A 390 -34.12 3.25 12.73
CA ALA A 390 -33.60 3.95 13.91
C ALA A 390 -32.73 5.15 13.52
N VAL A 391 -32.53 6.06 14.48
CA VAL A 391 -31.52 7.12 14.36
C VAL A 391 -30.13 6.53 14.59
N GLY A 392 -29.19 6.85 13.72
CA GLY A 392 -27.80 6.41 13.76
C GLY A 392 -27.52 5.32 12.73
N GLN A 393 -26.79 5.68 11.68
CA GLN A 393 -26.21 4.71 10.75
C GLN A 393 -24.95 4.06 11.34
N PRO A 394 -24.61 2.82 10.95
CA PRO A 394 -23.39 2.16 11.39
C PRO A 394 -22.14 2.99 11.05
N ALA A 395 -21.10 2.90 11.89
CA ALA A 395 -19.85 3.61 11.68
C ALA A 395 -19.07 3.01 10.51
N PHE A 396 -18.54 3.87 9.63
CA PHE A 396 -17.68 3.51 8.49
C PHE A 396 -18.13 2.23 7.75
N PRO A 397 -19.40 2.18 7.29
CA PRO A 397 -19.98 0.97 6.73
C PRO A 397 -19.39 0.66 5.36
N TRP A 398 -19.56 -0.56 4.88
CA TRP A 398 -19.19 -0.91 3.51
C TRP A 398 -20.11 -0.22 2.50
N ARG A 399 -19.55 0.20 1.35
CA ARG A 399 -20.29 0.88 0.26
C ARG A 399 -21.44 0.04 -0.30
N GLY A 400 -21.36 -1.29 -0.23
CA GLY A 400 -22.44 -2.19 -0.61
C GLY A 400 -23.70 -2.08 0.25
N ARG A 401 -23.65 -1.32 1.36
CA ARG A 401 -24.80 -0.99 2.21
C ARG A 401 -25.58 0.25 1.74
N ILE A 402 -25.13 0.96 0.71
CA ILE A 402 -25.92 2.07 0.16
C ILE A 402 -27.15 1.47 -0.54
N THR A 403 -28.36 1.95 -0.23
CA THR A 403 -29.61 1.40 -0.75
C THR A 403 -30.75 2.43 -0.78
N CYS A 404 -31.93 2.04 -1.26
CA CYS A 404 -33.14 2.87 -1.15
C CYS A 404 -33.58 3.05 0.30
N ASP A 405 -34.35 4.09 0.59
CA ASP A 405 -34.83 4.41 1.94
C ASP A 405 -36.36 4.40 2.00
N PRO A 406 -36.98 3.57 2.85
CA PRO A 406 -36.38 2.46 3.62
C PRO A 406 -35.79 1.34 2.74
N ALA A 407 -34.80 0.59 3.23
CA ALA A 407 -34.13 -0.49 2.50
C ALA A 407 -35.11 -1.60 2.05
N SER A 408 -34.76 -2.35 1.00
CA SER A 408 -35.58 -3.49 0.56
C SER A 408 -35.83 -4.47 1.73
N GLY A 409 -37.06 -4.97 1.81
CA GLY A 409 -37.53 -5.83 2.90
C GLY A 409 -37.99 -5.08 4.16
N GLN A 410 -37.75 -3.77 4.26
CA GLN A 410 -38.26 -2.97 5.37
C GLN A 410 -39.69 -2.46 5.14
N PRO A 411 -40.47 -2.26 6.22
CA PRO A 411 -41.81 -1.67 6.11
C PRO A 411 -41.78 -0.31 5.41
N GLY A 412 -42.63 -0.13 4.39
CA GLY A 412 -42.71 1.11 3.61
C GLY A 412 -41.57 1.32 2.61
N SER A 413 -40.72 0.32 2.36
CA SER A 413 -39.67 0.40 1.33
C SER A 413 -40.25 0.72 -0.05
N PRO A 414 -39.61 1.62 -0.84
CA PRO A 414 -40.01 1.87 -2.21
C PRO A 414 -39.54 0.79 -3.19
N ASP A 415 -38.81 -0.24 -2.74
CA ASP A 415 -38.34 -1.33 -3.60
C ASP A 415 -39.50 -2.01 -4.36
N GLY A 416 -39.31 -2.22 -5.66
CA GLY A 416 -40.34 -2.70 -6.58
C GLY A 416 -41.30 -1.61 -7.08
N THR A 417 -41.03 -0.33 -6.82
CA THR A 417 -41.87 0.81 -7.26
C THR A 417 -41.07 1.89 -7.99
N ALA A 418 -41.75 2.75 -8.74
CA ALA A 418 -41.11 3.88 -9.43
C ALA A 418 -40.40 4.86 -8.47
N ALA A 419 -40.79 4.93 -7.19
CA ALA A 419 -40.12 5.80 -6.22
C ALA A 419 -38.67 5.37 -5.95
N ALA A 420 -38.36 4.06 -6.04
CA ALA A 420 -37.00 3.57 -5.91
C ALA A 420 -36.10 4.06 -7.05
N ALA A 421 -36.64 4.13 -8.28
CA ALA A 421 -35.90 4.68 -9.42
C ALA A 421 -35.49 6.13 -9.15
N THR A 422 -36.41 6.99 -8.69
CA THR A 422 -36.11 8.38 -8.35
C THR A 422 -34.98 8.53 -7.30
N GLN A 423 -34.96 7.67 -6.28
CA GLN A 423 -33.91 7.70 -5.27
C GLN A 423 -32.55 7.30 -5.83
N LEU A 424 -32.52 6.27 -6.68
CA LEU A 424 -31.30 5.79 -7.34
C LEU A 424 -30.79 6.78 -8.38
N ASP A 425 -31.66 7.39 -9.17
CA ASP A 425 -31.28 8.43 -10.14
C ASP A 425 -30.56 9.59 -9.45
N ALA A 426 -31.03 9.99 -8.27
CA ALA A 426 -30.37 11.02 -7.48
C ALA A 426 -28.96 10.59 -7.03
N PHE A 427 -28.74 9.33 -6.67
CA PHE A 427 -27.41 8.80 -6.37
C PHE A 427 -26.51 8.85 -7.61
N PHE A 428 -26.97 8.27 -8.72
CA PHE A 428 -26.19 8.12 -9.94
C PHE A 428 -25.87 9.45 -10.61
N ALA A 429 -26.68 10.50 -10.42
CA ALA A 429 -26.32 11.86 -10.86
C ALA A 429 -25.00 12.36 -10.23
N ARG A 430 -24.78 12.06 -8.94
CA ARG A 430 -23.55 12.42 -8.22
C ARG A 430 -22.42 11.45 -8.53
N TYR A 431 -22.72 10.15 -8.53
CA TYR A 431 -21.76 9.08 -8.84
C TYR A 431 -21.17 9.20 -10.26
N ARG A 432 -21.99 9.59 -11.23
CA ARG A 432 -21.54 9.85 -12.62
C ARG A 432 -20.45 10.92 -12.68
N SER A 433 -20.58 12.00 -11.91
CA SER A 433 -19.57 13.08 -11.90
C SER A 433 -18.22 12.59 -11.38
N PHE A 434 -18.24 11.74 -10.36
CA PHE A 434 -17.07 11.08 -9.81
C PHE A 434 -16.36 10.22 -10.86
N ILE A 435 -17.08 9.32 -11.51
CA ILE A 435 -16.50 8.37 -12.46
C ILE A 435 -15.99 9.08 -13.73
N LEU A 436 -16.75 10.04 -14.27
CA LEU A 436 -16.34 10.76 -15.48
C LEU A 436 -15.17 11.73 -15.23
N HIS A 437 -15.02 12.26 -14.00
CA HIS A 437 -13.81 13.00 -13.63
C HIS A 437 -12.58 12.12 -13.82
N TYR A 438 -12.59 10.92 -13.24
CA TYR A 438 -11.44 10.02 -13.35
C TYR A 438 -11.23 9.43 -14.74
N ALA A 439 -12.28 9.21 -15.54
CA ALA A 439 -12.11 8.84 -16.93
C ALA A 439 -11.31 9.92 -17.70
N ASN A 440 -11.64 11.20 -17.50
CA ASN A 440 -10.89 12.31 -18.10
C ASN A 440 -9.46 12.42 -17.53
N LEU A 441 -9.29 12.22 -16.22
CA LEU A 441 -7.97 12.25 -15.58
C LEU A 441 -7.05 11.14 -16.11
N CYS A 442 -7.58 9.93 -16.33
CA CYS A 442 -6.84 8.83 -16.92
C CYS A 442 -6.35 9.16 -18.33
N ILE A 443 -7.18 9.80 -19.16
CA ILE A 443 -6.74 10.30 -20.48
C ILE A 443 -5.63 11.35 -20.33
N ALA A 444 -5.78 12.30 -19.40
CA ALA A 444 -4.75 13.30 -19.14
C ALA A 444 -3.42 12.69 -18.66
N ALA A 445 -3.47 11.53 -17.99
CA ALA A 445 -2.30 10.76 -17.58
C ALA A 445 -1.65 9.91 -18.70
N GLY A 446 -2.16 9.98 -19.94
CA GLY A 446 -1.69 9.16 -21.06
C GLY A 446 -2.41 7.80 -21.19
N GLY A 447 -3.62 7.69 -20.65
CA GLY A 447 -4.49 6.50 -20.69
C GLY A 447 -4.17 5.47 -19.61
N VAL A 448 -4.99 4.43 -19.54
CA VAL A 448 -4.81 3.24 -18.67
C VAL A 448 -5.25 1.98 -19.42
N ASP A 449 -4.79 0.81 -18.99
CA ASP A 449 -5.08 -0.47 -19.64
C ASP A 449 -6.52 -0.94 -19.36
N ALA A 450 -7.00 -0.70 -18.14
CA ALA A 450 -8.38 -0.94 -17.76
C ALA A 450 -8.91 0.15 -16.83
N PHE A 451 -10.24 0.31 -16.78
CA PHE A 451 -10.93 1.27 -15.95
C PHE A 451 -12.21 0.65 -15.39
N LEU A 452 -12.37 0.71 -14.07
CA LEU A 452 -13.58 0.22 -13.40
C LEU A 452 -14.59 1.37 -13.24
N ILE A 453 -15.84 1.15 -13.62
CA ILE A 453 -16.92 2.14 -13.45
C ILE A 453 -17.53 2.10 -12.05
N GLY A 454 -17.08 1.19 -11.20
CA GLY A 454 -17.54 1.00 -9.84
C GLY A 454 -17.27 -0.41 -9.34
N SER A 455 -17.53 -0.61 -8.04
CA SER A 455 -17.43 -1.92 -7.41
C SER A 455 -18.34 -2.08 -6.21
N GLU A 456 -18.79 -3.31 -5.99
CA GLU A 456 -19.54 -3.78 -4.80
C GLU A 456 -20.74 -2.92 -4.39
N LEU A 457 -21.50 -2.39 -5.36
CA LEU A 457 -22.72 -1.60 -5.14
C LEU A 457 -23.97 -2.48 -4.98
N ILE A 458 -23.83 -3.65 -4.34
CA ILE A 458 -24.87 -4.68 -4.24
C ILE A 458 -26.21 -4.16 -3.69
N GLY A 459 -26.16 -3.24 -2.72
CA GLY A 459 -27.34 -2.60 -2.13
C GLY A 459 -28.10 -1.68 -3.08
N LEU A 460 -27.46 -1.24 -4.18
CA LEU A 460 -28.06 -0.46 -5.27
C LEU A 460 -28.45 -1.35 -6.44
N THR A 461 -27.59 -2.27 -6.86
CA THR A 461 -27.82 -3.14 -8.04
C THR A 461 -28.94 -4.16 -7.82
N ARG A 462 -29.37 -4.38 -6.57
CA ARG A 462 -30.51 -5.23 -6.21
C ARG A 462 -31.83 -4.50 -5.97
N VAL A 463 -31.83 -3.16 -5.92
CA VAL A 463 -33.06 -2.38 -5.79
C VAL A 463 -33.82 -2.40 -7.11
N ARG A 464 -35.13 -2.60 -7.03
CA ARG A 464 -36.03 -2.74 -8.17
C ARG A 464 -36.95 -1.53 -8.31
N SER A 465 -37.24 -1.12 -9.54
CA SER A 465 -38.29 -0.14 -9.84
C SER A 465 -39.63 -0.78 -10.19
N ALA A 466 -39.59 -2.05 -10.57
CA ALA A 466 -40.72 -2.94 -10.84
C ALA A 466 -40.19 -4.39 -10.89
N SER A 467 -41.06 -5.39 -11.03
CA SER A 467 -40.60 -6.78 -11.20
C SER A 467 -39.64 -6.92 -12.39
N GLY A 468 -38.44 -7.46 -12.14
CA GLY A 468 -37.39 -7.64 -13.15
C GLY A 468 -36.70 -6.36 -13.64
N GLN A 469 -36.99 -5.19 -13.06
CA GLN A 469 -36.40 -3.92 -13.48
C GLN A 469 -35.44 -3.37 -12.42
N TYR A 470 -34.15 -3.24 -12.76
CA TYR A 470 -33.07 -2.82 -11.87
C TYR A 470 -32.47 -1.47 -12.34
N PRO A 471 -32.96 -0.32 -11.84
CA PRO A 471 -32.57 1.00 -12.35
C PRO A 471 -31.08 1.34 -12.19
N ALA A 472 -30.42 0.85 -11.13
CA ALA A 472 -28.98 1.03 -10.93
C ALA A 472 -28.16 0.41 -12.07
N VAL A 473 -28.58 -0.75 -12.58
CA VAL A 473 -27.90 -1.43 -13.69
C VAL A 473 -28.03 -0.63 -14.98
N GLY A 474 -29.20 -0.05 -15.25
CA GLY A 474 -29.38 0.86 -16.39
C GLY A 474 -28.48 2.10 -16.31
N SER A 475 -28.31 2.65 -15.10
CA SER A 475 -27.38 3.77 -14.85
C SER A 475 -25.93 3.36 -15.07
N LEU A 476 -25.51 2.18 -14.60
CA LEU A 476 -24.16 1.64 -14.84
C LEU A 476 -23.90 1.37 -16.33
N MET A 477 -24.88 0.86 -17.09
CA MET A 477 -24.74 0.68 -18.54
C MET A 477 -24.55 2.00 -19.29
N THR A 478 -25.28 3.04 -18.87
CA THR A 478 -25.12 4.39 -19.40
C THR A 478 -23.71 4.91 -19.10
N LEU A 479 -23.29 4.78 -17.85
CA LEU A 479 -21.96 5.21 -17.39
C LEU A 479 -20.82 4.46 -18.08
N ALA A 480 -20.96 3.16 -18.32
CA ALA A 480 -20.02 2.35 -19.09
C ALA A 480 -19.83 2.91 -20.51
N SER A 481 -20.94 3.27 -21.16
CA SER A 481 -20.93 3.81 -22.52
C SER A 481 -20.25 5.19 -22.57
N GLU A 482 -20.53 6.04 -21.59
CA GLU A 482 -19.90 7.37 -21.48
C GLU A 482 -18.41 7.28 -21.16
N ALA A 483 -18.02 6.39 -20.23
CA ALA A 483 -16.62 6.12 -19.93
C ALA A 483 -15.89 5.58 -21.18
N LYS A 484 -16.52 4.69 -21.96
CA LYS A 484 -15.96 4.17 -23.23
C LYS A 484 -15.78 5.27 -24.27
N ALA A 485 -16.71 6.23 -24.34
CA ALA A 485 -16.60 7.37 -25.24
C ALA A 485 -15.41 8.29 -24.89
N ILE A 486 -15.08 8.43 -23.60
CA ILE A 486 -13.93 9.24 -23.13
C ILE A 486 -12.62 8.48 -23.30
N LEU A 487 -12.56 7.25 -22.80
CA LEU A 487 -11.32 6.45 -22.71
C LEU A 487 -10.93 5.81 -24.05
N GLY A 488 -11.90 5.66 -24.97
CA GLY A 488 -11.70 5.03 -26.26
C GLY A 488 -11.62 3.50 -26.19
N THR A 489 -11.26 2.88 -27.31
CA THR A 489 -11.26 1.41 -27.45
C THR A 489 -10.03 0.73 -26.89
N GLN A 490 -8.96 1.47 -26.59
CA GLN A 490 -7.71 0.92 -26.06
C GLN A 490 -7.82 0.56 -24.58
N THR A 491 -8.65 1.29 -23.82
CA THR A 491 -8.91 1.00 -22.41
C THR A 491 -10.07 0.02 -22.29
N LYS A 492 -9.83 -1.07 -21.55
CA LYS A 492 -10.87 -2.02 -21.16
C LYS A 492 -11.74 -1.44 -20.05
N ILE A 493 -13.04 -1.66 -20.09
CA ILE A 493 -14.00 -1.14 -19.12
C ILE A 493 -14.75 -2.29 -18.48
N SER A 494 -14.92 -2.22 -17.16
CA SER A 494 -15.77 -3.16 -16.44
C SER A 494 -16.33 -2.56 -15.16
N TYR A 495 -17.11 -3.36 -14.44
CA TYR A 495 -17.59 -3.17 -13.09
C TYR A 495 -17.08 -4.35 -12.26
N ALA A 496 -16.67 -4.13 -11.01
CA ALA A 496 -16.19 -5.19 -10.13
C ALA A 496 -17.27 -5.56 -9.12
N ALA A 497 -18.01 -6.63 -9.40
CA ALA A 497 -19.11 -7.06 -8.54
C ALA A 497 -18.60 -7.83 -7.32
N ASP A 498 -19.23 -7.64 -6.16
CA ASP A 498 -18.99 -8.51 -5.01
C ASP A 498 -19.29 -9.97 -5.38
N TRP A 499 -18.56 -10.93 -4.79
CA TRP A 499 -18.76 -12.35 -5.05
C TRP A 499 -20.17 -12.87 -4.70
N THR A 500 -20.94 -12.14 -3.90
CA THR A 500 -22.36 -12.43 -3.67
C THR A 500 -23.29 -11.64 -4.56
N GLU A 501 -22.80 -10.69 -5.36
CA GLU A 501 -23.54 -9.77 -6.24
C GLU A 501 -23.60 -10.24 -7.70
N TYR A 502 -22.49 -10.75 -8.26
CA TYR A 502 -22.31 -10.95 -9.71
C TYR A 502 -23.35 -11.88 -10.37
N GLY A 503 -23.89 -12.84 -9.61
CA GLY A 503 -24.78 -13.89 -10.06
C GLY A 503 -26.28 -13.61 -9.84
N ALA A 504 -27.04 -14.66 -9.53
CA ALA A 504 -28.49 -14.55 -9.39
C ALA A 504 -28.90 -13.77 -8.12
N HIS A 505 -29.95 -12.96 -8.26
CA HIS A 505 -30.69 -12.34 -7.16
C HIS A 505 -32.01 -13.09 -6.93
N VAL A 506 -32.27 -13.47 -5.67
CA VAL A 506 -33.48 -14.20 -5.26
C VAL A 506 -34.33 -13.30 -4.36
N PRO A 507 -35.15 -12.40 -4.93
CA PRO A 507 -35.88 -11.40 -4.14
C PRO A 507 -37.07 -11.99 -3.37
N ALA A 508 -37.56 -13.16 -3.76
CA ALA A 508 -38.63 -13.88 -3.10
C ALA A 508 -38.56 -15.38 -3.44
N SER A 509 -39.33 -16.20 -2.71
CA SER A 509 -39.44 -17.63 -3.02
C SER A 509 -39.97 -17.83 -4.44
N GLY A 510 -39.32 -18.73 -5.20
CA GLY A 510 -39.65 -19.00 -6.60
C GLY A 510 -39.18 -17.93 -7.60
N GLU A 511 -38.51 -16.88 -7.14
CA GLU A 511 -37.95 -15.84 -8.00
C GLU A 511 -36.43 -15.99 -8.13
N ALA A 512 -35.92 -16.06 -9.35
CA ALA A 512 -34.49 -15.91 -9.63
C ALA A 512 -34.33 -14.89 -10.77
N ARG A 513 -33.49 -13.88 -10.56
CA ARG A 513 -33.21 -12.80 -11.52
C ARG A 513 -31.71 -12.70 -11.72
N PHE A 514 -31.27 -12.14 -12.85
CA PHE A 514 -29.84 -11.87 -13.08
C PHE A 514 -29.64 -10.38 -13.36
N PRO A 515 -29.61 -9.54 -12.30
CA PRO A 515 -29.65 -8.08 -12.46
C PRO A 515 -28.54 -7.55 -13.34
N LEU A 516 -27.33 -8.11 -13.24
CA LEU A 516 -26.13 -7.62 -13.92
C LEU A 516 -25.94 -8.19 -15.33
N ASP A 517 -26.71 -9.18 -15.76
CA ASP A 517 -26.57 -9.76 -17.11
C ASP A 517 -26.71 -8.72 -18.24
N PRO A 518 -27.61 -7.72 -18.18
CA PRO A 518 -27.63 -6.63 -19.15
C PRO A 518 -26.33 -5.82 -19.21
N LEU A 519 -25.69 -5.57 -18.06
CA LEU A 519 -24.39 -4.89 -18.00
C LEU A 519 -23.29 -5.79 -18.57
N TRP A 520 -23.24 -7.06 -18.15
CA TRP A 520 -22.29 -8.04 -18.66
C TRP A 520 -22.45 -8.35 -20.14
N GLY A 521 -23.67 -8.26 -20.68
CA GLY A 521 -23.95 -8.40 -22.11
C GLY A 521 -23.66 -7.12 -22.92
N SER A 522 -23.51 -5.96 -22.28
CA SER A 522 -23.29 -4.67 -22.96
C SER A 522 -21.98 -4.66 -23.73
N SER A 523 -21.99 -4.13 -24.96
CA SER A 523 -20.76 -3.93 -25.76
C SER A 523 -19.76 -2.93 -25.15
N ALA A 524 -20.20 -2.11 -24.19
CA ALA A 524 -19.33 -1.17 -23.48
C ALA A 524 -18.47 -1.82 -22.38
N ILE A 525 -18.77 -3.07 -22.00
CA ILE A 525 -18.04 -3.82 -20.98
C ILE A 525 -17.13 -4.86 -21.67
N ASP A 526 -15.85 -4.90 -21.32
CA ASP A 526 -14.85 -5.75 -21.99
C ASP A 526 -14.57 -7.07 -21.25
N PHE A 527 -14.85 -7.13 -19.95
CA PHE A 527 -14.65 -8.31 -19.09
C PHE A 527 -15.64 -8.28 -17.92
N VAL A 528 -15.86 -9.41 -17.26
CA VAL A 528 -16.65 -9.50 -16.01
C VAL A 528 -15.69 -9.37 -14.83
N GLY A 529 -15.82 -8.30 -14.03
CA GLY A 529 -15.02 -8.11 -12.82
C GLY A 529 -15.70 -8.72 -11.59
N ILE A 530 -14.95 -9.47 -10.78
CA ILE A 530 -15.46 -10.06 -9.53
C ILE A 530 -14.46 -9.83 -8.40
N ASP A 531 -14.96 -9.34 -7.27
CA ASP A 531 -14.23 -9.25 -6.00
C ASP A 531 -14.48 -10.55 -5.21
N ALA A 532 -13.56 -11.51 -5.37
CA ALA A 532 -13.71 -12.92 -5.03
C ALA A 532 -13.15 -13.27 -3.64
N TYR A 533 -13.97 -13.08 -2.59
CA TYR A 533 -13.64 -13.42 -1.20
C TYR A 533 -14.29 -14.72 -0.73
N TRP A 534 -14.09 -15.80 -1.49
CA TRP A 534 -14.73 -17.09 -1.27
C TRP A 534 -14.19 -17.86 -0.06
N PRO A 535 -15.05 -18.34 0.86
CA PRO A 535 -14.62 -19.26 1.91
C PRO A 535 -13.96 -20.51 1.31
N LEU A 536 -12.68 -20.71 1.63
CA LEU A 536 -11.91 -21.89 1.24
C LEU A 536 -11.81 -22.92 2.37
N SER A 537 -12.42 -22.63 3.51
CA SER A 537 -12.34 -23.49 4.69
C SER A 537 -13.55 -23.30 5.62
N ASP A 538 -13.84 -24.30 6.44
CA ASP A 538 -14.79 -24.25 7.58
C ASP A 538 -14.15 -24.91 8.82
N TRP A 539 -12.84 -24.71 8.96
CA TRP A 539 -12.01 -25.32 10.00
C TRP A 539 -12.34 -24.80 11.40
N ARG A 540 -12.21 -25.66 12.41
CA ARG A 540 -12.57 -25.37 13.81
C ARG A 540 -11.50 -25.91 14.77
N ASP A 541 -11.67 -25.68 16.07
CA ASP A 541 -10.80 -26.31 17.06
C ASP A 541 -11.18 -27.79 17.23
N GLY A 542 -10.18 -28.60 17.62
CA GLY A 542 -10.32 -30.04 17.79
C GLY A 542 -10.17 -30.82 16.49
N ASP A 543 -10.36 -32.13 16.59
CA ASP A 543 -10.18 -33.11 15.52
C ASP A 543 -11.50 -33.72 15.01
N VAL A 544 -12.63 -33.33 15.60
CA VAL A 544 -13.97 -33.90 15.34
C VAL A 544 -14.83 -33.11 14.34
N HIS A 545 -14.36 -31.97 13.84
CA HIS A 545 -15.12 -31.17 12.86
C HIS A 545 -15.07 -31.77 11.46
N LEU A 546 -16.07 -31.49 10.61
CA LEU A 546 -16.25 -32.18 9.33
C LEU A 546 -15.06 -32.03 8.35
N ASP A 547 -14.30 -30.93 8.38
CA ASP A 547 -13.15 -30.74 7.48
C ASP A 547 -11.94 -31.61 7.80
N THR A 548 -11.79 -32.12 9.03
CA THR A 548 -10.70 -33.07 9.35
C THR A 548 -10.84 -34.41 8.62
N GLN A 549 -12.04 -34.71 8.09
CA GLN A 549 -12.29 -35.89 7.28
C GLN A 549 -11.66 -35.79 5.88
N GLY A 550 -11.44 -34.56 5.38
CA GLY A 550 -10.94 -34.29 4.04
C GLY A 550 -9.50 -33.77 3.98
N ALA A 551 -8.96 -33.29 5.11
CA ALA A 551 -7.59 -32.77 5.19
C ALA A 551 -7.03 -32.90 6.60
N ALA A 552 -5.71 -33.05 6.71
CA ALA A 552 -5.04 -33.14 8.01
C ALA A 552 -4.76 -31.76 8.65
N SER A 553 -4.81 -30.69 7.86
CA SER A 553 -4.50 -29.34 8.31
C SER A 553 -5.27 -28.30 7.49
N ILE A 554 -5.61 -27.18 8.13
CA ILE A 554 -6.14 -26.00 7.45
C ILE A 554 -5.16 -25.41 6.42
N TYR A 555 -3.85 -25.67 6.58
CA TYR A 555 -2.81 -25.20 5.66
C TYR A 555 -2.57 -26.12 4.47
N ASP A 556 -3.32 -27.23 4.36
CA ASP A 556 -3.19 -28.16 3.24
C ASP A 556 -3.60 -27.48 1.93
N LEU A 557 -2.64 -27.35 1.02
CA LEU A 557 -2.84 -26.64 -0.24
C LEU A 557 -3.82 -27.37 -1.18
N ALA A 558 -3.83 -28.70 -1.18
CA ALA A 558 -4.76 -29.46 -2.01
C ALA A 558 -6.21 -29.27 -1.53
N TYR A 559 -6.39 -29.25 -0.21
CA TYR A 559 -7.67 -28.92 0.42
C TYR A 559 -8.15 -27.51 0.04
N LEU A 560 -7.36 -26.47 0.29
CA LEU A 560 -7.74 -25.08 -0.01
C LEU A 560 -8.01 -24.88 -1.51
N LYS A 561 -7.15 -25.43 -2.39
CA LYS A 561 -7.33 -25.35 -3.85
C LYS A 561 -8.60 -26.05 -4.33
N SER A 562 -8.97 -27.17 -3.72
CA SER A 562 -10.23 -27.87 -4.05
C SER A 562 -11.46 -27.05 -3.64
N ARG A 563 -11.35 -26.24 -2.59
CA ARG A 563 -12.43 -25.42 -2.02
C ARG A 563 -12.73 -24.14 -2.80
N VAL A 564 -11.90 -23.78 -3.78
CA VAL A 564 -12.19 -22.67 -4.70
C VAL A 564 -13.48 -22.95 -5.50
N ALA A 565 -13.73 -24.22 -5.86
CA ALA A 565 -14.92 -24.66 -6.60
C ALA A 565 -15.71 -25.78 -5.88
N SER A 566 -15.70 -25.79 -4.54
CA SER A 566 -16.46 -26.74 -3.69
C SER A 566 -16.65 -26.20 -2.26
N GLY A 567 -17.46 -26.82 -1.42
CA GLY A 567 -17.69 -26.41 -0.03
C GLY A 567 -18.74 -25.32 0.14
N GLU A 568 -18.56 -24.42 1.11
CA GLU A 568 -19.50 -23.34 1.38
C GLU A 568 -19.73 -22.47 0.14
N ALA A 569 -20.97 -22.09 -0.15
CA ALA A 569 -21.38 -21.33 -1.35
C ALA A 569 -21.20 -22.07 -2.69
N TYR A 570 -20.99 -23.39 -2.64
CA TYR A 570 -21.02 -24.28 -3.82
C TYR A 570 -21.81 -25.56 -3.53
N ASP A 571 -21.31 -26.39 -2.61
CA ASP A 571 -21.96 -27.64 -2.22
C ASP A 571 -23.07 -27.40 -1.20
N TRP A 572 -22.85 -26.46 -0.27
CA TRP A 572 -23.72 -26.22 0.86
C TRP A 572 -23.66 -24.77 1.36
N TYR A 573 -24.62 -24.40 2.21
CA TYR A 573 -24.67 -23.14 2.95
C TYR A 573 -25.14 -23.36 4.39
N TYR A 574 -25.02 -22.34 5.23
CA TYR A 574 -25.63 -22.29 6.57
C TYR A 574 -26.85 -21.39 6.57
N ALA A 575 -27.98 -21.90 7.08
CA ALA A 575 -29.22 -21.14 7.16
C ALA A 575 -29.15 -19.98 8.16
N ASP A 576 -28.39 -20.16 9.25
CA ASP A 576 -28.21 -19.19 10.31
C ASP A 576 -26.92 -19.46 11.11
N ALA A 577 -26.67 -18.62 12.13
CA ALA A 577 -25.50 -18.74 13.00
C ALA A 577 -25.50 -20.02 13.86
N ASN A 578 -26.67 -20.56 14.23
CA ASN A 578 -26.76 -21.80 15.00
C ASN A 578 -26.40 -23.01 14.13
N ALA A 579 -26.90 -23.05 12.89
CA ALA A 579 -26.52 -24.05 11.90
C ALA A 579 -25.01 -23.99 11.62
N ARG A 580 -24.44 -22.78 11.50
CA ARG A 580 -22.98 -22.62 11.40
C ARG A 580 -22.28 -23.17 12.63
N ALA A 581 -22.68 -22.79 13.84
CA ALA A 581 -22.06 -23.27 15.08
C ALA A 581 -22.10 -24.81 15.21
N ALA A 582 -23.22 -25.43 14.84
CA ALA A 582 -23.40 -26.89 14.85
C ALA A 582 -22.81 -27.61 13.63
N GLN A 583 -22.24 -26.87 12.66
CA GLN A 583 -21.76 -27.39 11.38
C GLN A 583 -22.84 -28.13 10.57
N ASN A 584 -24.11 -27.72 10.70
CA ASN A 584 -25.25 -28.25 9.95
C ASN A 584 -25.30 -27.68 8.52
N ARG A 585 -24.57 -28.32 7.61
CA ARG A 585 -24.40 -27.93 6.21
C ARG A 585 -25.64 -28.29 5.38
N THR A 586 -26.35 -27.29 4.87
CA THR A 586 -27.53 -27.51 4.01
C THR A 586 -27.09 -27.54 2.54
N PRO A 587 -27.37 -28.61 1.78
CA PRO A 587 -26.99 -28.68 0.36
C PRO A 587 -27.61 -27.58 -0.49
N ILE A 588 -26.82 -27.01 -1.42
CA ILE A 588 -27.34 -26.09 -2.44
C ILE A 588 -27.89 -26.92 -3.59
N SER A 589 -29.21 -26.90 -3.75
CA SER A 589 -29.93 -27.57 -4.84
C SER A 589 -31.08 -26.71 -5.31
N ASP A 590 -31.36 -26.77 -6.61
CA ASP A 590 -32.56 -26.16 -7.17
C ASP A 590 -33.71 -27.15 -7.41
N GLY A 591 -33.46 -28.45 -7.16
CA GLY A 591 -34.40 -29.54 -7.45
C GLY A 591 -34.71 -29.75 -8.94
N LEU A 592 -34.10 -28.97 -9.84
CA LEU A 592 -34.39 -28.89 -11.27
C LEU A 592 -33.16 -29.17 -12.15
N GLY A 593 -32.02 -29.49 -11.54
CA GLY A 593 -30.79 -29.88 -12.25
C GLY A 593 -29.91 -28.71 -12.69
N LYS A 594 -30.22 -27.47 -12.26
CA LYS A 594 -29.38 -26.27 -12.47
C LYS A 594 -29.00 -25.63 -11.12
N PRO A 595 -28.39 -26.37 -10.18
CA PRO A 595 -28.05 -25.84 -8.86
C PRO A 595 -27.05 -24.67 -8.94
N TRP A 596 -26.26 -24.59 -10.02
CA TRP A 596 -25.30 -23.52 -10.27
C TRP A 596 -25.91 -22.12 -10.23
N VAL A 597 -27.21 -21.96 -10.52
CA VAL A 597 -27.93 -20.68 -10.42
C VAL A 597 -27.83 -20.09 -9.02
N PHE A 598 -27.69 -20.92 -7.99
CA PHE A 598 -27.63 -20.53 -6.58
C PHE A 598 -26.26 -20.71 -5.94
N ARG A 599 -25.22 -21.08 -6.70
CA ARG A 599 -23.86 -21.31 -6.22
C ARG A 599 -22.98 -20.11 -6.51
N GLN A 600 -22.63 -19.32 -5.50
CA GLN A 600 -21.79 -18.12 -5.67
C GLN A 600 -20.34 -18.42 -6.09
N LYS A 601 -19.86 -19.66 -5.97
CA LYS A 601 -18.52 -20.04 -6.44
C LYS A 601 -18.50 -20.77 -7.78
N ASP A 602 -19.67 -21.11 -8.32
CA ASP A 602 -19.79 -21.87 -9.58
C ASP A 602 -19.68 -20.93 -10.79
N ILE A 603 -18.57 -20.18 -10.83
CA ILE A 603 -18.30 -19.21 -11.91
C ILE A 603 -18.17 -19.90 -13.26
N LEU A 604 -17.76 -21.18 -13.29
CA LEU A 604 -17.64 -21.96 -14.51
C LEU A 604 -18.99 -22.27 -15.13
N SER A 605 -19.93 -22.78 -14.34
CA SER A 605 -21.27 -23.06 -14.85
C SER A 605 -21.99 -21.75 -15.20
N TRP A 606 -21.87 -20.72 -14.36
CA TRP A 606 -22.39 -19.39 -14.68
C TRP A 606 -21.84 -18.87 -16.03
N TRP A 607 -20.52 -18.88 -16.20
CA TRP A 607 -19.88 -18.36 -17.41
C TRP A 607 -20.22 -19.15 -18.67
N SER A 608 -20.39 -20.47 -18.56
CA SER A 608 -20.55 -21.38 -19.70
C SER A 608 -22.00 -21.69 -20.09
N GLN A 609 -23.00 -21.28 -19.30
CA GLN A 609 -24.40 -21.63 -19.51
C GLN A 609 -25.25 -20.42 -19.90
N SER A 610 -26.33 -20.67 -20.65
CA SER A 610 -27.35 -19.65 -20.88
C SER A 610 -28.13 -19.40 -19.59
N HIS A 611 -28.31 -18.13 -19.24
CA HIS A 611 -29.05 -17.74 -18.05
C HIS A 611 -30.52 -17.55 -18.36
N TYR A 612 -31.37 -18.00 -17.45
CA TYR A 612 -32.81 -17.84 -17.53
C TYR A 612 -33.37 -17.46 -16.18
N GLU A 613 -34.14 -16.37 -16.15
CA GLU A 613 -34.83 -15.94 -14.94
C GLU A 613 -35.99 -16.89 -14.60
N ARG A 614 -36.40 -16.90 -13.33
CA ARG A 614 -37.51 -17.71 -12.84
C ARG A 614 -38.56 -16.86 -12.15
N VAL A 615 -39.83 -17.07 -12.50
CA VAL A 615 -41.00 -16.41 -11.88
C VAL A 615 -41.94 -17.49 -11.37
N GLY A 616 -42.31 -17.42 -10.09
CA GLY A 616 -43.18 -18.44 -9.48
C GLY A 616 -42.61 -19.87 -9.53
N GLY A 617 -41.28 -20.01 -9.54
CA GLY A 617 -40.56 -21.28 -9.64
C GLY A 617 -40.35 -21.79 -11.06
N VAL A 618 -40.84 -21.07 -12.08
CA VAL A 618 -40.79 -21.49 -13.49
C VAL A 618 -39.81 -20.62 -14.27
N GLU A 619 -38.96 -21.27 -15.06
CA GLU A 619 -38.02 -20.62 -15.98
C GLU A 619 -38.76 -19.84 -17.08
N LEU A 620 -38.35 -18.59 -17.34
CA LEU A 620 -38.87 -17.81 -18.45
C LEU A 620 -38.41 -18.41 -19.79
N GLY A 621 -39.22 -18.28 -20.84
CA GLY A 621 -38.94 -18.90 -22.13
C GLY A 621 -37.76 -18.29 -22.90
N ALA A 622 -37.34 -17.07 -22.55
CA ALA A 622 -36.20 -16.39 -23.18
C ALA A 622 -35.02 -16.30 -22.20
N PRO A 623 -33.78 -16.49 -22.68
CA PRO A 623 -32.60 -16.24 -21.86
C PRO A 623 -32.41 -14.75 -21.60
N THR A 624 -31.55 -14.43 -20.63
CA THR A 624 -31.12 -13.05 -20.36
C THR A 624 -30.19 -12.52 -21.46
N ALA A 625 -29.66 -11.31 -21.26
CA ALA A 625 -28.65 -10.72 -22.15
C ALA A 625 -27.26 -11.39 -22.08
N TRP A 626 -27.02 -12.30 -21.13
CA TRP A 626 -25.75 -13.01 -21.05
C TRP A 626 -25.59 -13.99 -22.20
N VAL A 627 -24.44 -13.89 -22.89
CA VAL A 627 -24.03 -14.85 -23.92
C VAL A 627 -22.94 -15.74 -23.32
N PRO A 628 -23.13 -17.07 -23.30
CA PRO A 628 -22.16 -18.00 -22.73
C PRO A 628 -20.76 -17.81 -23.31
N GLN A 629 -19.75 -17.78 -22.44
CA GLN A 629 -18.33 -17.67 -22.78
C GLN A 629 -17.94 -16.38 -23.54
N SER A 630 -18.83 -15.38 -23.60
CA SER A 630 -18.63 -14.20 -24.45
C SER A 630 -17.51 -13.27 -23.98
N LYS A 631 -17.19 -13.29 -22.68
CA LYS A 631 -16.19 -12.41 -22.07
C LYS A 631 -15.36 -13.14 -21.03
N PRO A 632 -14.08 -12.78 -20.84
CA PRO A 632 -13.29 -13.29 -19.74
C PRO A 632 -13.77 -12.71 -18.40
N ILE A 633 -13.46 -13.43 -17.33
CA ILE A 633 -13.59 -13.02 -15.94
C ILE A 633 -12.22 -12.53 -15.47
N TRP A 634 -12.20 -11.36 -14.85
CA TRP A 634 -11.06 -10.88 -14.07
C TRP A 634 -11.44 -10.96 -12.60
N ILE A 635 -10.55 -11.54 -11.79
CA ILE A 635 -10.68 -11.49 -10.34
C ILE A 635 -10.02 -10.17 -9.95
N VAL A 636 -10.84 -9.16 -9.71
CA VAL A 636 -10.41 -7.78 -9.47
C VAL A 636 -9.95 -7.59 -8.02
N GLU A 637 -10.48 -8.37 -7.09
CA GLU A 637 -9.95 -8.47 -5.75
C GLU A 637 -10.00 -9.93 -5.30
N THR A 638 -8.98 -10.40 -4.59
CA THR A 638 -9.05 -11.60 -3.76
C THR A 638 -7.96 -11.61 -2.71
N GLY A 639 -8.23 -12.23 -1.57
CA GLY A 639 -7.29 -12.35 -0.48
C GLY A 639 -7.98 -12.85 0.77
N CYS A 640 -7.19 -13.03 1.83
CA CYS A 640 -7.73 -13.23 3.17
C CYS A 640 -6.84 -12.48 4.18
N PRO A 641 -7.37 -12.13 5.36
CA PRO A 641 -6.55 -11.54 6.42
C PRO A 641 -5.46 -12.54 6.86
N ALA A 642 -4.29 -12.03 7.23
CA ALA A 642 -3.21 -12.80 7.86
C ALA A 642 -3.52 -13.09 9.35
N VAL A 643 -4.66 -13.73 9.57
CA VAL A 643 -5.25 -14.05 10.87
C VAL A 643 -5.61 -15.55 10.89
N ASP A 644 -5.53 -16.17 12.06
CA ASP A 644 -5.94 -17.55 12.30
C ASP A 644 -7.30 -17.83 11.65
N ARG A 645 -7.37 -18.87 10.81
CA ARG A 645 -8.57 -19.24 10.03
C ARG A 645 -9.05 -18.17 9.04
N GLY A 646 -8.15 -17.33 8.53
CA GLY A 646 -8.43 -16.33 7.48
C GLY A 646 -9.27 -16.87 6.31
N ALA A 647 -8.98 -18.09 5.85
CA ALA A 647 -9.71 -18.73 4.77
C ALA A 647 -11.18 -19.09 5.07
N ASN A 648 -11.65 -19.02 6.33
CA ASN A 648 -13.04 -19.31 6.70
C ASN A 648 -14.01 -18.18 6.33
N ALA A 649 -13.55 -16.92 6.36
CA ALA A 649 -14.33 -15.76 5.94
C ALA A 649 -13.36 -14.69 5.38
N PRO A 650 -12.88 -14.87 4.14
CA PRO A 650 -11.76 -14.08 3.62
C PRO A 650 -12.08 -12.59 3.47
N ASN A 651 -13.35 -12.22 3.35
CA ASN A 651 -13.83 -10.84 3.25
C ASN A 651 -13.77 -10.07 4.59
N VAL A 652 -13.64 -10.77 5.72
CA VAL A 652 -13.66 -10.13 7.04
C VAL A 652 -12.27 -9.64 7.40
N PHE A 653 -12.13 -8.36 7.75
CA PHE A 653 -10.87 -7.74 8.13
C PHE A 653 -10.92 -7.16 9.55
N PRO A 654 -9.81 -7.23 10.32
CA PRO A 654 -9.78 -6.75 11.70
C PRO A 654 -9.57 -5.23 11.77
N ASP A 655 -10.61 -4.44 11.46
CA ASP A 655 -10.64 -3.00 11.72
C ASP A 655 -11.70 -2.65 12.78
N PRO A 656 -11.32 -2.33 14.03
CA PRO A 656 -12.28 -2.03 15.09
C PRO A 656 -13.06 -0.73 14.85
N ARG A 657 -12.68 0.10 13.88
CA ARG A 657 -13.39 1.35 13.55
C ARG A 657 -14.61 1.10 12.68
N SER A 658 -14.52 0.14 11.76
CA SER A 658 -15.59 -0.17 10.82
C SER A 658 -16.63 -1.10 11.43
N SER A 659 -17.89 -0.83 11.12
CA SER A 659 -19.01 -1.74 11.42
C SER A 659 -18.95 -3.07 10.65
N GLU A 660 -18.13 -3.16 9.61
CA GLU A 660 -17.89 -4.41 8.86
C GLU A 660 -16.59 -5.10 9.32
N GLY A 661 -15.89 -4.50 10.29
CA GLY A 661 -14.72 -5.10 10.91
C GLY A 661 -15.09 -6.33 11.74
N GLY A 662 -14.18 -7.31 11.76
CA GLY A 662 -14.41 -8.53 12.52
C GLY A 662 -13.25 -9.52 12.42
N LEU A 663 -13.53 -10.75 12.84
CA LEU A 663 -12.61 -11.87 12.71
C LEU A 663 -13.24 -12.98 11.88
N PRO A 664 -12.44 -13.75 11.13
CA PRO A 664 -12.92 -14.94 10.43
C PRO A 664 -13.65 -15.90 11.36
N TYR A 665 -14.60 -16.68 10.82
CA TYR A 665 -15.38 -17.60 11.64
C TYR A 665 -14.49 -18.56 12.42
N PHE A 666 -14.77 -18.66 13.72
CA PHE A 666 -14.04 -19.48 14.69
C PHE A 666 -12.57 -19.08 14.89
N SER A 667 -12.11 -17.95 14.36
CA SER A 667 -10.75 -17.48 14.57
C SER A 667 -10.43 -17.27 16.05
N ARG A 668 -9.19 -17.55 16.43
CA ARG A 668 -8.62 -17.26 17.76
C ARG A 668 -7.91 -15.91 17.83
N ASN A 669 -8.07 -15.06 16.81
CA ASN A 669 -7.47 -13.72 16.72
C ASN A 669 -5.92 -13.70 16.72
N GLY A 670 -5.28 -14.84 16.43
CA GLY A 670 -3.83 -14.91 16.28
C GLY A 670 -3.40 -14.43 14.89
N ARG A 671 -2.26 -13.75 14.76
CA ARG A 671 -1.65 -13.49 13.45
C ARG A 671 -1.20 -14.81 12.81
N ASP A 672 -1.53 -14.99 11.54
CA ASP A 672 -1.20 -16.19 10.78
C ASP A 672 -0.86 -15.84 9.32
N ASP A 673 0.42 -15.59 9.08
CA ASP A 673 0.93 -15.25 7.74
C ASP A 673 0.90 -16.46 6.79
N LEU A 674 0.99 -17.69 7.33
CA LEU A 674 0.98 -18.91 6.52
C LEU A 674 -0.41 -19.18 5.94
N MET A 675 -1.47 -18.91 6.69
CA MET A 675 -2.84 -19.00 6.18
C MET A 675 -3.06 -18.12 4.96
N GLN A 676 -2.66 -16.84 5.05
CA GLN A 676 -2.76 -15.92 3.92
C GLN A 676 -1.92 -16.41 2.72
N ALA A 677 -0.68 -16.82 2.96
CA ALA A 677 0.17 -17.34 1.90
C ALA A 677 -0.45 -18.55 1.18
N ARG A 678 -1.02 -19.50 1.93
CA ARG A 678 -1.68 -20.70 1.38
C ARG A 678 -2.98 -20.41 0.67
N PHE A 679 -3.77 -19.44 1.15
CA PHE A 679 -4.97 -18.97 0.46
C PHE A 679 -4.60 -18.41 -0.92
N ILE A 680 -3.62 -17.50 -0.97
CA ILE A 680 -3.19 -16.86 -2.23
C ILE A 680 -2.63 -17.93 -3.19
N GLU A 681 -1.77 -18.81 -2.70
CA GLU A 681 -1.22 -19.92 -3.50
C GLU A 681 -2.33 -20.83 -4.05
N ALA A 682 -3.35 -21.15 -3.25
CA ALA A 682 -4.49 -21.95 -3.68
C ALA A 682 -5.30 -21.26 -4.78
N MET A 683 -5.59 -19.96 -4.64
CA MET A 683 -6.31 -19.17 -5.64
C MET A 683 -5.55 -19.12 -6.97
N ILE A 684 -4.26 -18.76 -6.95
CA ILE A 684 -3.44 -18.70 -8.17
C ILE A 684 -3.33 -20.09 -8.81
N ALA A 685 -2.97 -21.11 -8.03
CA ALA A 685 -2.78 -22.47 -8.56
C ALA A 685 -4.09 -23.13 -9.04
N HIS A 686 -5.26 -22.65 -8.63
CA HIS A 686 -6.53 -23.16 -9.16
C HIS A 686 -6.70 -22.82 -10.64
N PHE A 687 -6.40 -21.57 -11.01
CA PHE A 687 -6.59 -21.00 -12.35
C PHE A 687 -5.34 -21.03 -13.23
N ASP A 688 -4.17 -21.30 -12.67
CA ASP A 688 -2.91 -21.40 -13.41
C ASP A 688 -2.97 -22.51 -14.49
N PRO A 689 -2.76 -22.19 -15.79
CA PRO A 689 -2.76 -23.18 -16.86
C PRO A 689 -1.68 -24.25 -16.71
N ALA A 690 -0.60 -23.98 -15.98
CA ALA A 690 0.45 -24.97 -15.69
C ALA A 690 0.03 -25.99 -14.63
N SER A 691 -1.05 -25.72 -13.87
CA SER A 691 -1.51 -26.64 -12.83
C SER A 691 -2.21 -27.88 -13.39
N PRO A 692 -1.99 -29.08 -12.82
CA PRO A 692 -2.68 -30.30 -13.25
C PRO A 692 -4.21 -30.15 -13.22
N GLY A 693 -4.88 -30.55 -14.30
CA GLY A 693 -6.34 -30.43 -14.45
C GLY A 693 -6.86 -29.01 -14.67
N ALA A 694 -5.99 -28.02 -14.95
CA ALA A 694 -6.41 -26.64 -15.17
C ALA A 694 -7.42 -26.48 -16.31
N ALA A 695 -7.29 -27.23 -17.41
CA ALA A 695 -8.20 -27.14 -18.55
C ALA A 695 -9.68 -27.41 -18.19
N ALA A 696 -9.96 -28.20 -17.15
CA ALA A 696 -11.31 -28.45 -16.68
C ALA A 696 -11.83 -27.35 -15.73
N ARG A 697 -10.94 -26.65 -15.02
CA ARG A 697 -11.28 -25.61 -14.04
C ARG A 697 -11.31 -24.21 -14.64
N ASN A 698 -10.45 -23.97 -15.63
CA ASN A 698 -10.28 -22.71 -16.33
C ASN A 698 -10.20 -22.97 -17.86
N PRO A 699 -11.32 -23.39 -18.48
CA PRO A 699 -11.34 -23.73 -19.90
C PRO A 699 -11.11 -22.52 -20.79
N ILE A 700 -10.71 -22.78 -22.03
CA ILE A 700 -10.57 -21.76 -23.08
C ILE A 700 -11.93 -21.51 -23.74
N SER A 701 -12.31 -20.24 -23.87
CA SER A 701 -13.49 -19.82 -24.61
C SER A 701 -13.37 -20.12 -26.10
N ASN A 702 -14.41 -20.72 -26.67
CA ASN A 702 -14.51 -20.85 -28.12
C ASN A 702 -14.89 -19.52 -28.82
N VAL A 703 -15.25 -18.48 -28.06
CA VAL A 703 -15.67 -17.16 -28.60
C VAL A 703 -14.48 -16.23 -28.75
N TYR A 704 -13.65 -16.07 -27.72
CA TYR A 704 -12.51 -15.14 -27.72
C TYR A 704 -11.14 -15.81 -27.66
N GLY A 705 -11.07 -17.15 -27.55
CA GLY A 705 -9.81 -17.91 -27.63
C GLY A 705 -8.89 -17.80 -26.41
N GLY A 706 -9.34 -17.22 -25.30
CA GLY A 706 -8.59 -17.13 -24.04
C GLY A 706 -9.25 -17.90 -22.88
N PRO A 707 -8.59 -18.03 -21.72
CA PRO A 707 -9.14 -18.72 -20.55
C PRO A 707 -10.34 -17.97 -19.96
N MET A 708 -11.23 -18.69 -19.27
CA MET A 708 -12.36 -18.12 -18.54
C MET A 708 -11.91 -17.07 -17.54
N VAL A 709 -10.98 -17.41 -16.64
CA VAL A 709 -10.30 -16.48 -15.74
C VAL A 709 -8.92 -16.20 -16.30
N ASP A 710 -8.59 -14.92 -16.50
CA ASP A 710 -7.25 -14.52 -16.93
C ASP A 710 -6.27 -14.56 -15.74
N PRO A 711 -5.28 -15.48 -15.71
CA PRO A 711 -4.35 -15.60 -14.58
C PRO A 711 -3.45 -14.38 -14.38
N ALA A 712 -3.28 -13.53 -15.41
CA ALA A 712 -2.55 -12.27 -15.31
C ALA A 712 -3.41 -11.14 -14.70
N ARG A 713 -4.71 -11.40 -14.47
CA ARG A 713 -5.72 -10.46 -13.95
C ARG A 713 -6.47 -11.07 -12.76
N LEU A 714 -5.70 -11.80 -11.94
CA LEU A 714 -6.08 -12.21 -10.59
C LEU A 714 -5.37 -11.27 -9.63
N HIS A 715 -6.04 -10.16 -9.32
CA HIS A 715 -5.53 -9.09 -8.46
C HIS A 715 -5.68 -9.48 -6.99
N LEU A 716 -4.57 -9.39 -6.25
CA LEU A 716 -4.54 -9.68 -4.83
C LEU A 716 -4.78 -8.41 -4.01
N TRP A 717 -5.71 -8.49 -3.05
CA TRP A 717 -5.92 -7.45 -2.07
C TRP A 717 -5.05 -7.72 -0.83
N CYS A 718 -4.01 -6.94 -0.55
CA CYS A 718 -3.53 -5.75 -1.28
C CYS A 718 -2.06 -5.45 -0.94
N TRP A 719 -1.48 -4.46 -1.63
CA TRP A 719 -0.19 -3.85 -1.33
C TRP A 719 -0.35 -2.37 -0.99
N ASP A 720 0.24 -1.94 0.13
CA ASP A 720 0.17 -0.54 0.58
C ASP A 720 1.35 0.27 0.03
N ALA A 721 1.03 1.37 -0.66
CA ALA A 721 2.02 2.32 -1.16
C ALA A 721 2.80 3.03 -0.04
N ARG A 722 2.30 3.02 1.20
CA ARG A 722 3.05 3.46 2.37
C ARG A 722 4.00 2.33 2.81
N PRO A 723 5.32 2.58 2.86
CA PRO A 723 6.31 1.53 3.01
C PRO A 723 6.27 0.90 4.41
N PHE A 724 6.33 -0.43 4.47
CA PHE A 724 6.51 -1.16 5.72
C PHE A 724 7.96 -0.94 6.24
N PRO A 725 8.19 -0.63 7.55
CA PRO A 725 7.22 -0.63 8.64
C PRO A 725 6.68 0.77 8.97
N ALA A 726 7.08 1.82 8.24
CA ALA A 726 6.62 3.18 8.51
C ALA A 726 5.10 3.20 8.63
N PHE A 727 4.41 2.58 7.68
CA PHE A 727 3.07 2.04 7.90
C PHE A 727 3.16 0.55 8.31
N PRO A 728 2.44 0.09 9.35
CA PRO A 728 1.50 0.84 10.20
C PRO A 728 2.12 1.43 11.49
N THR A 729 3.45 1.40 11.69
CA THR A 729 4.02 1.69 13.02
C THR A 729 4.08 3.17 13.42
N GLN A 730 4.10 4.10 12.46
CA GLN A 730 4.13 5.55 12.74
C GLN A 730 2.71 6.07 12.96
N VAL A 731 2.13 5.71 14.10
CA VAL A 731 0.72 5.99 14.44
C VAL A 731 0.38 7.48 14.56
N ASP A 732 1.37 8.36 14.69
CA ASP A 732 1.15 9.82 14.69
C ASP A 732 1.08 10.43 13.28
N THR A 733 1.53 9.68 12.28
CA THR A 733 1.52 10.10 10.87
C THR A 733 0.26 9.65 10.16
N TRP A 734 -0.25 8.46 10.49
CA TRP A 734 -1.36 7.83 9.77
C TRP A 734 -2.69 8.02 10.49
N SER A 735 -3.75 8.12 9.71
CA SER A 735 -5.15 8.17 10.12
C SER A 735 -5.67 6.83 10.62
#